data_AF-A0A6A5SM98-F1
#
_entry.id   AF-A0A6A5SM98-F1
#
_cell.length_a   1.000
_cell.length_b   1.000
_cell.length_c   1.000
_cell.angle_alpha   90.00
_cell.angle_beta   90.00
_cell.angle_gamma   90.00
#
_symmetry.space_group_name_H-M   'P 1'
#
loop_
_entity.id
_entity.type
_entity.pdbx_description
1 polymer ?
#
loop_
_entity_poly.entity_id
_entity_poly.type
_entity_poly.pdbx_seq_one_letter_code
_entity_poly.pdbx_strand_id
1 'polypeptide(L)'
;MKSLQVLAYLLVLNQSSTAYKRPAPPYAIKPIPYEYLNWTPANPEHGVFSGKNNSVAPWHPQPHQPPHYPPHRQCSVPDPGAQSTFWLPNVPHNGTSPFLLNAPNYRIYRNVKDFGAVGDGVNDDTDAFNAAMDYGSRCSGGQCAGGTTGKPALIYVPPGTYAIYSTIQLYINTQIIGDAINMPTLKAASSALNNTVVVNGFDRGTQSTNNFFIGLRNFNIDTTAANPAKTIYALNWAVSQATNLINVNFIMPTNSNHIGIEMDGGSGGGGSGLFMGDLTFSGGLIGLQFNNQQYSLKNLKFSNVATAIAIRHAFVITMQQINCINVGICVDIGAQGVTGSLNLIDSWCDTCGVVVNGSSSLVLENIDVKSSGPLLVVDGTTTVQGSLVGQTYVSGHVYRDDNGQVVASNGTTQVYPNRGGLADASGRYFIKPQPQYTQYPASAFASVKDAGAKGDGQTDDTAAINAALKNNANCKITYFPHGVYSVTDTIYVPPGSRIVGEVWSIISAAGSKFSDEANPRPMIQVGKPGEVGLAEFTDMLFTVADVLPGAILVEVNMKGTNQGDVSFHNTNYRIGGAADSRTETACQVEDQPCKAAFLVLHLAETSSTYIENNWLWTSDHDLDGPNAMTVSTGRGMLVEATMATWLVGTGSEHQTLYAYTFHNAQNVMASLMQVESPYWQPAPKAPFPWTPNATWHDPTFEGCSGNISQCYMQWAVRVLGPESHSVALYGMGLWVFFNGPGYASPCTGPDGICQINIVDLEDLAPGNGVRLYNVNTRSVQNLISIGGSGDTTTATQAANPGSWGGVVAAFVVFE
;
A
#
# COMPACT_ATOMS: atom_id res chain seq x y z
N MET A 1 50.38 -27.05 -25.39
CA MET A 1 49.02 -27.18 -25.95
C MET A 1 47.88 -27.15 -24.92
N LYS A 2 48.10 -27.44 -23.62
CA LYS A 2 47.04 -27.33 -22.59
C LYS A 2 46.88 -25.95 -21.93
N SER A 3 47.72 -24.96 -22.23
CA SER A 3 47.61 -23.59 -21.66
C SER A 3 46.83 -22.59 -22.52
N LEU A 4 46.56 -22.88 -23.80
CA LEU A 4 45.78 -21.97 -24.66
C LEU A 4 44.25 -22.19 -24.58
N GLN A 5 43.78 -23.37 -24.17
CA GLN A 5 42.34 -23.63 -23.99
C GLN A 5 41.76 -22.99 -22.72
N VAL A 6 42.61 -22.73 -21.71
CA VAL A 6 42.18 -22.06 -20.47
C VAL A 6 42.04 -20.54 -20.68
N LEU A 7 42.88 -19.93 -21.52
CA LEU A 7 42.72 -18.52 -21.89
C LEU A 7 41.47 -18.30 -22.76
N ALA A 8 41.14 -19.24 -23.66
CA ALA A 8 39.91 -19.15 -24.46
C ALA A 8 38.64 -19.28 -23.60
N TYR A 9 38.66 -20.10 -22.54
CA TYR A 9 37.54 -20.20 -21.59
C TYR A 9 37.40 -18.97 -20.67
N LEU A 10 38.50 -18.32 -20.30
CA LEU A 10 38.48 -17.06 -19.53
C LEU A 10 38.06 -15.85 -20.38
N LEU A 11 38.32 -15.86 -21.70
CA LEU A 11 37.81 -14.84 -22.62
C LEU A 11 36.32 -15.02 -22.95
N VAL A 12 35.80 -16.24 -22.95
CA VAL A 12 34.36 -16.49 -23.15
C VAL A 12 33.53 -16.12 -21.90
N LEU A 13 34.09 -16.26 -20.69
CA LEU A 13 33.46 -15.74 -19.47
C LEU A 13 33.48 -14.20 -19.38
N ASN A 14 34.44 -13.54 -20.02
CA ASN A 14 34.45 -12.07 -20.12
C ASN A 14 33.52 -11.55 -21.24
N GLN A 15 33.23 -12.34 -22.27
CA GLN A 15 32.34 -11.95 -23.37
C GLN A 15 30.85 -12.13 -23.06
N SER A 16 30.45 -12.99 -22.11
CA SER A 16 29.05 -13.03 -21.65
C SER A 16 28.68 -11.81 -20.79
N SER A 17 29.65 -11.16 -20.14
CA SER A 17 29.38 -9.98 -19.29
C SER A 17 29.02 -8.69 -20.06
N THR A 18 29.30 -8.62 -21.37
CA THR A 18 29.14 -7.39 -22.16
C THR A 18 27.76 -7.26 -22.80
N ALA A 19 27.02 -8.36 -22.97
CA ALA A 19 25.69 -8.36 -23.60
C ALA A 19 24.63 -7.69 -22.71
N TYR A 20 24.70 -7.88 -21.39
CA TYR A 20 23.76 -7.32 -20.41
C TYR A 20 23.96 -5.83 -20.12
N LYS A 21 25.06 -5.23 -20.60
CA LYS A 21 25.41 -3.83 -20.34
C LYS A 21 24.71 -2.83 -21.23
N ARG A 22 23.95 -3.27 -22.24
CA ARG A 22 23.21 -2.34 -23.10
C ARG A 22 21.89 -2.00 -22.41
N PRO A 23 21.72 -0.77 -21.90
CA PRO A 23 20.48 -0.38 -21.22
C PRO A 23 19.30 -0.47 -22.18
N ALA A 24 18.10 -0.50 -21.61
CA ALA A 24 16.89 -0.27 -22.39
C ALA A 24 17.03 1.04 -23.20
N PRO A 25 16.52 1.07 -24.44
CA PRO A 25 16.68 2.24 -25.28
C PRO A 25 15.92 3.44 -24.69
N PRO A 26 16.40 4.69 -24.89
CA PRO A 26 15.83 5.87 -24.24
C PRO A 26 14.33 6.09 -24.48
N TYR A 27 13.75 5.56 -25.56
CA TYR A 27 12.31 5.69 -25.81
C TYR A 27 11.44 4.87 -24.84
N ALA A 28 11.99 3.83 -24.20
CA ALA A 28 11.27 3.00 -23.25
C ALA A 28 11.08 3.66 -21.88
N ILE A 29 11.85 4.71 -21.59
CA ILE A 29 11.82 5.49 -20.34
C ILE A 29 11.30 6.91 -20.55
N LYS A 30 10.98 7.29 -21.79
CA LYS A 30 10.42 8.62 -22.04
C LYS A 30 8.98 8.67 -21.51
N PRO A 31 8.62 9.75 -20.79
CA PRO A 31 7.24 10.02 -20.45
C PRO A 31 6.46 10.14 -21.74
N ILE A 32 5.21 9.64 -21.77
CA ILE A 32 4.34 9.92 -22.90
C ILE A 32 4.09 11.43 -22.89
N PRO A 33 4.17 12.15 -24.02
CA PRO A 33 3.94 13.60 -24.07
C PRO A 33 2.60 14.08 -23.49
N TYR A 34 1.66 13.16 -23.25
CA TYR A 34 0.36 13.41 -22.64
C TYR A 34 0.32 13.21 -21.11
N GLU A 35 1.37 12.69 -20.44
CA GLU A 35 1.28 12.14 -19.07
C GLU A 35 1.43 13.14 -17.90
N TYR A 36 1.64 14.43 -18.13
CA TYR A 36 1.47 15.44 -17.06
C TYR A 36 0.02 15.94 -17.00
N LEU A 37 -0.95 15.02 -17.06
CA LEU A 37 -2.35 15.40 -16.96
C LEU A 37 -2.55 16.12 -15.62
N ASN A 38 -3.18 17.30 -15.67
CA ASN A 38 -3.85 17.86 -14.51
C ASN A 38 -4.94 16.85 -14.13
N TRP A 39 -4.58 15.88 -13.28
CA TRP A 39 -5.49 14.88 -12.76
C TRP A 39 -6.37 15.57 -11.73
N THR A 40 -7.44 16.18 -12.23
CA THR A 40 -8.68 16.31 -11.48
C THR A 40 -9.50 15.08 -11.84
N PRO A 41 -9.93 14.24 -10.87
CA PRO A 41 -10.78 13.12 -11.19
C PRO A 41 -12.00 13.63 -11.96
N ALA A 42 -12.07 13.30 -13.25
CA ALA A 42 -13.29 13.50 -14.02
C ALA A 42 -14.26 12.45 -13.50
N ASN A 43 -15.30 12.92 -12.79
CA ASN A 43 -16.37 12.12 -12.17
C ASN A 43 -16.51 10.76 -12.89
N PRO A 44 -15.95 9.67 -12.32
CA PRO A 44 -16.03 8.37 -12.98
C PRO A 44 -17.50 8.00 -12.96
N GLU A 45 -18.15 7.95 -14.13
CA GLU A 45 -19.56 7.56 -14.23
C GLU A 45 -19.79 6.29 -13.40
N HIS A 46 -20.47 6.42 -12.25
CA HIS A 46 -20.57 5.33 -11.29
C HIS A 46 -21.45 4.21 -11.87
N GLY A 47 -20.85 3.03 -11.98
CA GLY A 47 -21.60 1.82 -12.31
C GLY A 47 -22.39 1.31 -11.11
N VAL A 48 -23.60 0.79 -11.34
CA VAL A 48 -24.48 0.34 -10.25
C VAL A 48 -24.15 -1.09 -9.86
N PHE A 49 -23.90 -1.34 -8.57
CA PHE A 49 -23.86 -2.70 -8.03
C PHE A 49 -25.23 -3.37 -8.18
N SER A 50 -25.39 -4.14 -9.25
CA SER A 50 -26.66 -4.80 -9.56
C SER A 50 -26.97 -5.96 -8.61
N GLY A 51 -28.26 -6.09 -8.24
CA GLY A 51 -28.71 -7.14 -7.34
C GLY A 51 -28.29 -6.92 -5.89
N LYS A 52 -28.30 -5.68 -5.39
CA LYS A 52 -28.05 -5.36 -3.98
C LYS A 52 -29.17 -5.87 -3.06
N ASN A 53 -28.81 -6.52 -1.96
CA ASN A 53 -29.73 -6.97 -0.91
C ASN A 53 -29.95 -5.86 0.13
N ASN A 54 -30.94 -5.01 -0.12
CA ASN A 54 -31.27 -3.89 0.78
C ASN A 54 -31.96 -4.30 2.08
N SER A 55 -32.19 -5.60 2.32
CA SER A 55 -32.79 -6.09 3.59
C SER A 55 -31.76 -6.28 4.70
N VAL A 56 -30.47 -6.35 4.37
CA VAL A 56 -29.38 -6.44 5.34
C VAL A 56 -29.00 -5.03 5.78
N ALA A 57 -29.08 -4.79 7.09
CA ALA A 57 -28.84 -3.49 7.70
C ALA A 57 -27.82 -3.64 8.85
N PRO A 58 -26.50 -3.54 8.57
CA PRO A 58 -25.46 -3.79 9.57
C PRO A 58 -25.46 -2.80 10.73
N TRP A 59 -26.08 -1.63 10.56
CA TRP A 59 -26.32 -0.63 11.62
C TRP A 59 -27.45 -1.01 12.59
N HIS A 60 -28.19 -2.10 12.33
CA HIS A 60 -29.19 -2.66 13.23
C HIS A 60 -28.87 -4.13 13.58
N PRO A 61 -27.71 -4.37 14.24
CA PRO A 61 -27.27 -5.71 14.54
C PRO A 61 -28.24 -6.43 15.49
N GLN A 62 -28.54 -7.69 15.17
CA GLN A 62 -29.43 -8.53 15.96
C GLN A 62 -28.62 -9.20 17.07
N PRO A 63 -29.07 -9.11 18.34
CA PRO A 63 -28.39 -9.77 19.44
C PRO A 63 -28.26 -11.27 19.18
N HIS A 64 -27.05 -11.78 19.32
CA HIS A 64 -26.77 -13.19 19.18
C HIS A 64 -25.98 -13.70 20.38
N GLN A 65 -26.49 -14.76 20.99
CA GLN A 65 -25.71 -15.54 21.93
C GLN A 65 -25.08 -16.70 21.18
N PRO A 66 -23.76 -16.66 20.91
CA PRO A 66 -23.11 -17.77 20.24
C PRO A 66 -23.15 -19.03 21.12
N PRO A 67 -23.10 -20.22 20.50
CA PRO A 67 -22.94 -21.46 21.25
C PRO A 67 -21.67 -21.43 22.10
N HIS A 68 -21.63 -22.26 23.14
CA HIS A 68 -20.40 -22.42 23.92
C HIS A 68 -19.28 -22.93 23.01
N TYR A 69 -18.23 -22.13 22.86
CA TYR A 69 -17.01 -22.50 22.15
C TYR A 69 -15.97 -22.97 23.17
N PRO A 70 -15.77 -24.29 23.34
CA PRO A 70 -14.83 -24.79 24.33
C PRO A 70 -13.38 -24.51 23.90
N PRO A 71 -12.45 -24.39 24.86
CA PRO A 71 -11.02 -24.33 24.54
C PRO A 71 -10.59 -25.55 23.73
N HIS A 72 -9.64 -25.37 22.81
CA HIS A 72 -9.08 -26.48 22.03
C HIS A 72 -8.42 -27.50 22.96
N ARG A 73 -8.84 -28.77 22.85
CA ARG A 73 -8.31 -29.88 23.68
C ARG A 73 -6.85 -30.23 23.37
N GLN A 74 -6.39 -29.92 22.16
CA GLN A 74 -5.01 -30.05 21.71
C GLN A 74 -4.61 -28.75 21.00
N CYS A 75 -3.61 -28.07 21.55
CA CYS A 75 -2.99 -26.92 20.91
C CYS A 75 -1.73 -27.36 20.17
N SER A 76 -1.56 -26.84 18.96
CA SER A 76 -0.24 -26.67 18.33
C SER A 76 0.02 -25.16 18.34
N VAL A 77 1.20 -24.66 18.69
CA VAL A 77 2.25 -24.22 17.75
C VAL A 77 3.33 -23.51 18.60
N PRO A 78 4.65 -23.84 18.51
CA PRO A 78 5.52 -23.25 17.48
C PRO A 78 6.14 -24.26 16.50
N ASP A 79 6.18 -23.82 15.23
CA ASP A 79 6.95 -24.35 14.08
C ASP A 79 6.70 -25.82 13.69
N PRO A 80 5.49 -26.17 13.21
CA PRO A 80 5.32 -27.42 12.49
C PRO A 80 6.25 -27.36 11.29
N GLY A 81 7.07 -28.39 11.08
CA GLY A 81 8.04 -28.41 9.98
C GLY A 81 7.39 -28.24 8.60
N ALA A 82 8.21 -28.28 7.55
CA ALA A 82 7.77 -28.10 6.17
C ALA A 82 6.51 -28.92 5.82
N GLN A 83 5.48 -28.25 5.30
CA GLN A 83 4.26 -28.88 4.83
C GLN A 83 4.39 -29.28 3.37
N SER A 84 3.66 -30.32 2.96
CA SER A 84 3.60 -30.76 1.56
C SER A 84 2.44 -30.13 0.77
N THR A 85 1.44 -29.58 1.46
CA THR A 85 0.26 -28.94 0.87
C THR A 85 0.03 -27.58 1.51
N PHE A 86 -0.33 -26.59 0.69
CA PHE A 86 -0.75 -25.30 1.21
C PHE A 86 -2.11 -25.42 1.92
N TRP A 87 -2.28 -24.68 3.02
CA TRP A 87 -3.49 -24.77 3.85
C TRP A 87 -4.73 -24.23 3.15
N LEU A 88 -4.57 -23.20 2.32
CA LEU A 88 -5.67 -22.43 1.74
C LEU A 88 -6.72 -23.29 1.04
N PRO A 89 -6.40 -24.23 0.13
CA PRO A 89 -7.42 -25.06 -0.52
C PRO A 89 -8.11 -26.08 0.39
N ASN A 90 -7.62 -26.26 1.61
CA ASN A 90 -8.02 -27.33 2.52
C ASN A 90 -8.76 -26.81 3.76
N VAL A 91 -8.94 -25.49 3.90
CA VAL A 91 -9.85 -24.93 4.92
C VAL A 91 -11.29 -24.87 4.39
N PRO A 92 -12.31 -24.85 5.27
CA PRO A 92 -13.68 -24.70 4.84
C PRO A 92 -13.93 -23.34 4.19
N HIS A 93 -14.27 -23.33 2.90
CA HIS A 93 -14.65 -22.11 2.17
C HIS A 93 -16.16 -21.87 2.27
N ASN A 94 -16.60 -21.30 3.39
CA ASN A 94 -18.00 -20.99 3.68
C ASN A 94 -18.25 -19.47 3.84
N GLY A 95 -17.44 -18.65 3.18
CA GLY A 95 -17.63 -17.21 3.09
C GLY A 95 -18.92 -16.81 2.35
N THR A 96 -19.41 -15.61 2.64
CA THR A 96 -20.68 -15.08 2.14
C THR A 96 -20.55 -13.62 1.74
N SER A 97 -21.24 -13.19 0.68
CA SER A 97 -21.42 -11.76 0.35
C SER A 97 -22.85 -11.34 0.73
N PRO A 98 -23.09 -10.83 1.95
CA PRO A 98 -24.44 -10.66 2.48
C PRO A 98 -25.28 -9.60 1.74
N PHE A 99 -24.61 -8.66 1.09
CA PHE A 99 -25.25 -7.56 0.34
C PHE A 99 -25.60 -7.92 -1.10
N LEU A 100 -25.39 -9.17 -1.52
CA LEU A 100 -25.79 -9.66 -2.84
C LEU A 100 -27.12 -10.42 -2.76
N LEU A 101 -28.16 -9.89 -3.40
CA LEU A 101 -29.52 -10.43 -3.47
C LEU A 101 -29.56 -11.75 -4.25
N ASN A 102 -30.32 -12.73 -3.76
CA ASN A 102 -30.58 -14.00 -4.45
C ASN A 102 -29.33 -14.74 -4.92
N ALA A 103 -28.21 -14.55 -4.23
CA ALA A 103 -26.94 -15.20 -4.56
C ALA A 103 -26.43 -16.11 -3.43
N PRO A 104 -27.26 -16.98 -2.82
CA PRO A 104 -26.80 -17.92 -1.79
C PRO A 104 -25.73 -18.90 -2.31
N ASN A 105 -25.58 -18.98 -3.64
CA ASN A 105 -24.60 -19.82 -4.33
C ASN A 105 -23.44 -19.02 -4.95
N TYR A 106 -23.29 -17.72 -4.64
CA TYR A 106 -22.14 -16.96 -5.13
C TYR A 106 -20.86 -17.54 -4.55
N ARG A 107 -19.97 -18.00 -5.44
CA ARG A 107 -18.75 -18.69 -5.06
C ARG A 107 -17.59 -17.69 -4.98
N ILE A 108 -17.14 -17.42 -3.75
CA ILE A 108 -16.00 -16.53 -3.48
C ILE A 108 -14.69 -17.26 -3.78
N TYR A 109 -14.42 -18.37 -3.10
CA TYR A 109 -13.26 -19.22 -3.36
C TYR A 109 -13.44 -20.08 -4.60
N ARG A 110 -12.50 -20.00 -5.54
CA ARG A 110 -12.54 -20.69 -6.83
C ARG A 110 -11.18 -21.31 -7.10
N ASN A 111 -11.15 -22.61 -7.35
CA ASN A 111 -9.93 -23.28 -7.81
C ASN A 111 -9.97 -23.32 -9.34
N VAL A 112 -8.94 -22.82 -10.02
CA VAL A 112 -8.91 -22.79 -11.50
C VAL A 112 -9.09 -24.17 -12.15
N LYS A 113 -8.70 -25.26 -11.46
CA LYS A 113 -8.90 -26.62 -11.96
C LYS A 113 -10.38 -27.03 -12.02
N ASP A 114 -11.24 -26.44 -11.20
CA ASP A 114 -12.69 -26.66 -11.27
C ASP A 114 -13.31 -26.02 -12.52
N PHE A 115 -12.58 -25.13 -13.18
CA PHE A 115 -12.96 -24.42 -14.41
C PHE A 115 -12.28 -25.00 -15.65
N GLY A 116 -11.62 -26.15 -15.52
CA GLY A 116 -11.02 -26.87 -16.65
C GLY A 116 -9.52 -26.63 -16.85
N ALA A 117 -8.86 -25.86 -15.97
CA ALA A 117 -7.42 -25.68 -16.06
C ALA A 117 -6.70 -27.01 -15.79
N VAL A 118 -5.79 -27.39 -16.67
CA VAL A 118 -5.05 -28.66 -16.60
C VAL A 118 -3.75 -28.49 -15.83
N GLY A 119 -2.97 -27.44 -16.13
CA GLY A 119 -1.71 -27.18 -15.45
C GLY A 119 -0.57 -28.12 -15.84
N ASP A 120 -0.57 -28.62 -17.09
CA ASP A 120 0.46 -29.51 -17.66
C ASP A 120 1.53 -28.82 -18.51
N GLY A 121 1.37 -27.52 -18.77
CA GLY A 121 2.26 -26.66 -19.54
C GLY A 121 2.12 -26.81 -21.05
N VAL A 122 1.09 -27.54 -21.51
CA VAL A 122 0.81 -27.83 -22.92
C VAL A 122 -0.58 -27.33 -23.31
N ASN A 123 -1.59 -27.65 -22.52
CA ASN A 123 -2.95 -27.24 -22.78
C ASN A 123 -3.12 -25.75 -22.48
N ASP A 124 -3.83 -25.04 -23.36
CA ASP A 124 -4.16 -23.64 -23.13
C ASP A 124 -5.16 -23.52 -21.99
N ASP A 125 -4.69 -22.97 -20.87
CA ASP A 125 -5.48 -22.80 -19.66
C ASP A 125 -6.10 -21.40 -19.57
N THR A 126 -5.87 -20.52 -20.56
CA THR A 126 -6.28 -19.11 -20.49
C THR A 126 -7.78 -18.95 -20.25
N ASP A 127 -8.61 -19.70 -20.98
CA ASP A 127 -10.07 -19.64 -20.86
C ASP A 127 -10.55 -20.16 -19.50
N ALA A 128 -9.89 -21.16 -18.92
CA ALA A 128 -10.23 -21.67 -17.60
C ALA A 128 -9.93 -20.65 -16.49
N PHE A 129 -8.81 -19.92 -16.60
CA PHE A 129 -8.51 -18.81 -15.69
C PHE A 129 -9.56 -17.69 -15.81
N ASN A 130 -9.85 -17.24 -17.03
CA ASN A 130 -10.82 -16.17 -17.24
C ASN A 130 -12.25 -16.60 -16.83
N ALA A 131 -12.63 -17.87 -17.04
CA ALA A 131 -13.89 -18.41 -16.54
C ALA A 131 -13.94 -18.40 -15.00
N ALA A 132 -12.84 -18.75 -14.32
CA ALA A 132 -12.74 -18.65 -12.87
C ALA A 132 -12.83 -17.19 -12.39
N MET A 133 -12.25 -16.22 -13.13
CA MET A 133 -12.31 -14.79 -12.81
C MET A 133 -13.73 -14.24 -12.94
N ASP A 134 -14.43 -14.55 -14.03
CA ASP A 134 -15.73 -13.96 -14.38
C ASP A 134 -16.94 -14.67 -13.74
N TYR A 135 -16.72 -15.84 -13.13
CA TYR A 135 -17.80 -16.63 -12.52
C TYR A 135 -18.68 -15.79 -11.57
N GLY A 136 -19.99 -15.98 -11.68
CA GLY A 136 -20.99 -15.29 -10.85
C GLY A 136 -21.33 -13.88 -11.33
N SER A 137 -21.09 -13.57 -12.62
CA SER A 137 -21.46 -12.29 -13.27
C SER A 137 -20.93 -11.10 -12.49
N ARG A 138 -19.60 -11.04 -12.38
CA ARG A 138 -18.89 -9.99 -11.65
C ARG A 138 -18.96 -8.65 -12.36
N CYS A 139 -18.45 -7.61 -11.70
CA CYS A 139 -18.29 -6.27 -12.26
C CYS A 139 -17.12 -6.23 -13.25
N SER A 140 -17.21 -6.93 -14.38
CA SER A 140 -16.16 -6.92 -15.40
C SER A 140 -16.37 -5.78 -16.42
N GLY A 141 -15.28 -5.29 -17.01
CA GLY A 141 -15.37 -4.43 -18.19
C GLY A 141 -15.87 -3.00 -17.93
N GLY A 142 -15.64 -2.46 -16.72
CA GLY A 142 -16.03 -1.09 -16.37
C GLY A 142 -17.48 -0.91 -15.92
N GLN A 143 -18.25 -1.99 -15.77
CA GLN A 143 -19.64 -1.93 -15.29
C GLN A 143 -19.78 -1.36 -13.88
N CYS A 144 -18.69 -1.27 -13.12
CA CYS A 144 -18.62 -0.71 -11.79
C CYS A 144 -17.38 0.22 -11.73
N ALA A 145 -17.41 1.30 -12.52
CA ALA A 145 -16.27 2.21 -12.73
C ALA A 145 -15.84 3.00 -11.48
N GLY A 146 -16.72 3.12 -10.49
CA GLY A 146 -16.41 3.60 -9.14
C GLY A 146 -15.76 2.56 -8.24
N GLY A 147 -15.61 1.30 -8.67
CA GLY A 147 -15.21 0.16 -7.84
C GLY A 147 -16.38 -0.78 -7.57
N THR A 148 -16.21 -1.74 -6.66
CA THR A 148 -17.31 -2.55 -6.10
C THR A 148 -16.84 -3.33 -4.88
N THR A 149 -17.74 -3.59 -3.95
CA THR A 149 -17.46 -4.39 -2.74
C THR A 149 -18.24 -5.70 -2.68
N GLY A 150 -19.35 -5.80 -3.43
CA GLY A 150 -20.31 -6.90 -3.28
C GLY A 150 -20.01 -8.23 -4.00
N LYS A 151 -19.03 -8.27 -4.91
CA LYS A 151 -18.67 -9.49 -5.68
C LYS A 151 -17.17 -9.84 -5.60
N PRO A 152 -16.66 -10.18 -4.41
CA PRO A 152 -15.26 -10.54 -4.20
C PRO A 152 -14.93 -11.92 -4.77
N ALA A 153 -13.71 -12.11 -5.26
CA ALA A 153 -13.24 -13.41 -5.73
C ALA A 153 -11.87 -13.77 -5.17
N LEU A 154 -11.75 -14.98 -4.61
CA LEU A 154 -10.48 -15.61 -4.25
C LEU A 154 -10.19 -16.72 -5.25
N ILE A 155 -9.26 -16.49 -6.17
CA ILE A 155 -8.84 -17.46 -7.18
C ILE A 155 -7.61 -18.20 -6.68
N TYR A 156 -7.76 -19.49 -6.39
CA TYR A 156 -6.66 -20.36 -6.04
C TYR A 156 -6.10 -21.07 -7.27
N VAL A 157 -4.77 -21.09 -7.37
CA VAL A 157 -4.04 -21.79 -8.43
C VAL A 157 -3.16 -22.87 -7.80
N PRO A 158 -3.55 -24.16 -7.93
CA PRO A 158 -2.74 -25.28 -7.44
C PRO A 158 -1.38 -25.36 -8.13
N PRO A 159 -0.44 -26.17 -7.61
CA PRO A 159 0.83 -26.44 -8.28
C PRO A 159 0.60 -27.00 -9.70
N GLY A 160 1.38 -26.49 -10.65
CA GLY A 160 1.27 -26.84 -12.06
C GLY A 160 1.98 -25.82 -12.95
N THR A 161 2.09 -26.13 -14.24
CA THR A 161 2.49 -25.17 -15.26
C THR A 161 1.30 -24.91 -16.16
N TYR A 162 0.83 -23.69 -16.26
CA TYR A 162 -0.39 -23.33 -16.98
C TYR A 162 0.02 -22.58 -18.25
N ALA A 163 -0.26 -23.13 -19.43
CA ALA A 163 0.11 -22.46 -20.68
C ALA A 163 -0.92 -21.36 -20.99
N ILE A 164 -0.43 -20.14 -21.22
CA ILE A 164 -1.23 -18.94 -21.46
C ILE A 164 -0.98 -18.44 -22.88
N TYR A 165 -1.99 -18.55 -23.75
CA TYR A 165 -1.89 -18.18 -25.16
C TYR A 165 -2.34 -16.75 -25.44
N SER A 166 -3.16 -16.17 -24.56
CA SER A 166 -3.59 -14.77 -24.66
C SER A 166 -3.31 -14.02 -23.35
N THR A 167 -4.35 -13.68 -22.59
CA THR A 167 -4.25 -12.86 -21.38
C THR A 167 -5.20 -13.36 -20.29
N ILE A 168 -4.68 -13.50 -19.08
CA ILE A 168 -5.51 -13.63 -17.88
C ILE A 168 -5.91 -12.22 -17.42
N GLN A 169 -7.19 -11.90 -17.44
CA GLN A 169 -7.71 -10.60 -17.01
C GLN A 169 -8.16 -10.66 -15.55
N LEU A 170 -7.57 -9.82 -14.70
CA LEU A 170 -8.04 -9.63 -13.32
C LEU A 170 -9.10 -8.52 -13.28
N TYR A 171 -9.96 -8.56 -12.26
CA TYR A 171 -10.96 -7.52 -12.00
C TYR A 171 -10.77 -6.91 -10.62
N ILE A 172 -11.35 -5.74 -10.39
CA ILE A 172 -11.45 -5.14 -9.05
C ILE A 172 -12.05 -6.16 -8.06
N ASN A 173 -11.65 -6.07 -6.79
CA ASN A 173 -12.12 -6.95 -5.71
C ASN A 173 -11.78 -8.45 -5.95
N THR A 174 -10.57 -8.70 -6.46
CA THR A 174 -10.06 -10.06 -6.76
C THR A 174 -8.73 -10.28 -6.07
N GLN A 175 -8.53 -11.45 -5.48
CA GLN A 175 -7.20 -11.97 -5.16
C GLN A 175 -6.95 -13.25 -5.93
N ILE A 176 -5.86 -13.32 -6.69
CA ILE A 176 -5.35 -14.55 -7.29
C ILE A 176 -4.10 -15.01 -6.53
N ILE A 177 -4.16 -16.24 -6.03
CA ILE A 177 -3.20 -16.79 -5.08
C ILE A 177 -2.75 -18.16 -5.56
N GLY A 178 -1.48 -18.26 -5.94
CA GLY A 178 -0.83 -19.53 -6.19
C GLY A 178 -0.53 -20.27 -4.89
N ASP A 179 -0.35 -21.58 -5.00
CA ASP A 179 0.18 -22.41 -3.90
C ASP A 179 1.53 -21.83 -3.42
N ALA A 180 1.59 -21.44 -2.14
CA ALA A 180 2.77 -20.78 -1.58
C ALA A 180 3.92 -21.75 -1.24
N ILE A 181 3.68 -23.06 -1.26
CA ILE A 181 4.71 -24.09 -1.03
C ILE A 181 5.34 -24.50 -2.36
N ASN A 182 4.49 -24.79 -3.35
CA ASN A 182 4.90 -25.18 -4.70
C ASN A 182 4.29 -24.21 -5.71
N MET A 183 4.94 -23.05 -5.88
CA MET A 183 4.44 -21.97 -6.72
C MET A 183 4.09 -22.43 -8.15
N PRO A 184 2.85 -22.20 -8.62
CA PRO A 184 2.48 -22.45 -10.00
C PRO A 184 3.21 -21.54 -10.98
N THR A 185 3.34 -22.01 -12.21
CA THR A 185 3.94 -21.26 -13.32
C THR A 185 2.88 -20.88 -14.33
N LEU A 186 2.71 -19.59 -14.60
CA LEU A 186 1.96 -19.05 -15.74
C LEU A 186 2.94 -18.89 -16.90
N LYS A 187 2.84 -19.74 -17.92
CA LYS A 187 3.81 -19.82 -19.01
C LYS A 187 3.24 -19.23 -20.29
N ALA A 188 3.84 -18.15 -20.77
CA ALA A 188 3.48 -17.57 -22.07
C ALA A 188 3.72 -18.60 -23.18
N ALA A 189 2.74 -18.78 -24.07
CA ALA A 189 2.85 -19.70 -25.19
C ALA A 189 3.92 -19.22 -26.19
N SER A 190 4.58 -20.16 -26.88
CA SER A 190 5.55 -19.82 -27.94
C SER A 190 4.92 -19.10 -29.14
N SER A 191 3.60 -19.22 -29.29
CA SER A 191 2.78 -18.52 -30.28
C SER A 191 2.43 -17.08 -29.90
N ALA A 192 2.78 -16.61 -28.68
CA ALA A 192 2.47 -15.26 -28.21
C ALA A 192 2.86 -14.20 -29.25
N LEU A 193 1.96 -13.24 -29.47
CA LEU A 193 2.12 -12.18 -30.46
C LEU A 193 2.96 -11.03 -29.89
N ASN A 194 3.35 -10.10 -30.76
CA ASN A 194 4.02 -8.90 -30.28
C ASN A 194 3.04 -8.08 -29.44
N ASN A 195 3.51 -7.55 -28.30
CA ASN A 195 2.73 -6.86 -27.28
C ASN A 195 1.71 -7.75 -26.53
N THR A 196 1.93 -9.07 -26.46
CA THR A 196 1.12 -9.93 -25.60
C THR A 196 1.40 -9.61 -24.12
N VAL A 197 0.32 -9.50 -23.34
CA VAL A 197 0.34 -9.37 -21.88
C VAL A 197 -0.14 -10.70 -21.27
N VAL A 198 0.70 -11.39 -20.50
CA VAL A 198 0.34 -12.71 -19.93
C VAL A 198 -0.75 -12.56 -18.87
N VAL A 199 -0.56 -11.62 -17.94
CA VAL A 199 -1.56 -11.26 -16.93
C VAL A 199 -1.82 -9.76 -16.98
N ASN A 200 -3.09 -9.37 -17.12
CA ASN A 200 -3.52 -7.98 -17.05
C ASN A 200 -4.22 -7.74 -15.71
N GLY A 201 -3.54 -7.05 -14.80
CA GLY A 201 -4.07 -6.60 -13.51
C GLY A 201 -4.96 -5.37 -13.60
N PHE A 202 -4.86 -4.60 -14.69
CA PHE A 202 -5.72 -3.43 -14.93
C PHE A 202 -7.10 -3.86 -15.44
N ASP A 203 -8.13 -3.63 -14.64
CA ASP A 203 -9.53 -3.88 -14.96
C ASP A 203 -10.03 -2.87 -16.00
N ARG A 204 -10.05 -3.32 -17.26
CA ARG A 204 -10.38 -2.47 -18.40
C ARG A 204 -11.80 -1.92 -18.26
N GLY A 205 -11.93 -0.61 -18.40
CA GLY A 205 -13.22 0.10 -18.29
C GLY A 205 -13.41 0.82 -16.96
N THR A 206 -12.49 0.67 -16.01
CA THR A 206 -12.36 1.55 -14.85
C THR A 206 -11.20 2.53 -15.06
N GLN A 207 -11.22 3.68 -14.38
CA GLN A 207 -10.03 4.53 -14.33
C GLN A 207 -8.94 3.80 -13.53
N SER A 208 -7.67 3.93 -13.94
CA SER A 208 -6.56 3.28 -13.23
C SER A 208 -6.47 3.73 -11.77
N THR A 209 -6.81 4.98 -11.48
CA THR A 209 -6.92 5.55 -10.12
C THR A 209 -8.01 4.94 -9.26
N ASN A 210 -8.93 4.16 -9.85
CA ASN A 210 -10.00 3.44 -9.15
C ASN A 210 -9.81 1.91 -9.18
N ASN A 211 -8.66 1.41 -9.67
CA ASN A 211 -8.34 -0.03 -9.67
C ASN A 211 -7.90 -0.49 -8.27
N PHE A 212 -8.85 -0.53 -7.34
CA PHE A 212 -8.63 -0.93 -5.95
C PHE A 212 -8.83 -2.44 -5.74
N PHE A 213 -8.34 -2.96 -4.61
CA PHE A 213 -8.65 -4.31 -4.12
C PHE A 213 -8.29 -5.44 -5.11
N ILE A 214 -7.12 -5.35 -5.75
CA ILE A 214 -6.59 -6.41 -6.65
C ILE A 214 -5.32 -7.01 -6.04
N GLY A 215 -5.29 -8.32 -5.85
CA GLY A 215 -4.12 -9.04 -5.32
C GLY A 215 -3.62 -10.12 -6.27
N LEU A 216 -2.30 -10.24 -6.41
CA LEU A 216 -1.61 -11.32 -7.11
C LEU A 216 -0.41 -11.78 -6.27
N ARG A 217 -0.39 -13.05 -5.87
CA ARG A 217 0.74 -13.60 -5.11
C ARG A 217 1.06 -15.06 -5.39
N ASN A 218 2.34 -15.42 -5.22
CA ASN A 218 2.89 -16.77 -5.34
C ASN A 218 2.86 -17.34 -6.77
N PHE A 219 3.40 -16.58 -7.73
CA PHE A 219 3.49 -17.06 -9.12
C PHE A 219 4.92 -17.03 -9.67
N ASN A 220 5.25 -18.02 -10.47
CA ASN A 220 6.26 -17.85 -11.51
C ASN A 220 5.52 -17.38 -12.78
N ILE A 221 5.87 -16.23 -13.34
CA ILE A 221 5.37 -15.79 -14.64
C ILE A 221 6.54 -15.95 -15.63
N ASP A 222 6.44 -16.98 -16.48
CA ASP A 222 7.50 -17.42 -17.37
C ASP A 222 7.17 -17.05 -18.83
N THR A 223 8.00 -16.20 -19.42
CA THR A 223 7.88 -15.79 -20.82
C THR A 223 8.96 -16.39 -21.71
N THR A 224 9.82 -17.27 -21.19
CA THR A 224 10.99 -17.80 -21.90
C THR A 224 10.67 -18.61 -23.16
N ALA A 225 9.45 -19.15 -23.27
CA ALA A 225 9.01 -19.86 -24.46
C ALA A 225 8.59 -18.92 -25.61
N ALA A 226 8.24 -17.66 -25.32
CA ALA A 226 7.88 -16.68 -26.33
C ALA A 226 9.13 -16.18 -27.08
N ASN A 227 8.93 -15.72 -28.32
CA ASN A 227 10.04 -15.27 -29.17
C ASN A 227 10.73 -14.03 -28.56
N PRO A 228 12.05 -14.08 -28.26
CA PRO A 228 12.76 -13.01 -27.59
C PRO A 228 12.80 -11.68 -28.37
N ALA A 229 12.58 -11.69 -29.68
CA ALA A 229 12.52 -10.48 -30.50
C ALA A 229 11.17 -9.75 -30.39
N LYS A 230 10.12 -10.40 -29.86
CA LYS A 230 8.82 -9.77 -29.62
C LYS A 230 8.82 -9.08 -28.27
N THR A 231 8.09 -7.97 -28.17
CA THR A 231 7.77 -7.38 -26.87
C THR A 231 6.70 -8.23 -26.21
N ILE A 232 6.99 -8.78 -25.04
CA ILE A 232 6.07 -9.58 -24.22
C ILE A 232 6.09 -9.00 -22.83
N TYR A 233 4.91 -8.71 -22.28
CA TYR A 233 4.75 -8.22 -20.92
C TYR A 233 4.28 -9.39 -20.04
N ALA A 234 5.03 -9.70 -19.00
CA ALA A 234 4.61 -10.74 -18.06
C ALA A 234 3.42 -10.27 -17.22
N LEU A 235 3.39 -9.00 -16.81
CA LEU A 235 2.29 -8.40 -16.06
C LEU A 235 2.06 -6.95 -16.47
N ASN A 236 0.80 -6.57 -16.70
CA ASN A 236 0.38 -5.17 -16.62
C ASN A 236 -0.23 -4.90 -15.24
N TRP A 237 0.34 -3.98 -14.46
CA TRP A 237 -0.03 -3.68 -13.08
C TRP A 237 -0.40 -2.20 -12.87
N ALA A 238 -1.19 -1.63 -13.79
CA ALA A 238 -1.76 -0.29 -13.62
C ALA A 238 -2.93 -0.31 -12.62
N VAL A 239 -2.60 -0.24 -11.33
CA VAL A 239 -3.53 -0.37 -10.21
C VAL A 239 -3.34 0.75 -9.17
N SER A 240 -4.24 0.81 -8.19
CA SER A 240 -4.27 1.85 -7.16
C SER A 240 -4.17 1.28 -5.73
N GLN A 241 -4.68 1.99 -4.73
CA GLN A 241 -4.57 1.60 -3.32
C GLN A 241 -5.28 0.26 -3.02
N ALA A 242 -4.95 -0.35 -1.88
CA ALA A 242 -5.40 -1.68 -1.46
C ALA A 242 -5.16 -2.79 -2.49
N THR A 243 -4.09 -2.69 -3.27
CA THR A 243 -3.64 -3.75 -4.18
C THR A 243 -2.41 -4.45 -3.61
N ASN A 244 -2.24 -5.74 -3.89
CA ASN A 244 -1.22 -6.57 -3.23
C ASN A 244 -0.46 -7.41 -4.25
N LEU A 245 0.77 -7.03 -4.58
CA LEU A 245 1.67 -7.80 -5.44
C LEU A 245 2.87 -8.29 -4.63
N ILE A 246 2.86 -9.58 -4.28
CA ILE A 246 3.90 -10.17 -3.41
C ILE A 246 4.33 -11.57 -3.85
N ASN A 247 5.62 -11.91 -3.63
CA ASN A 247 6.16 -13.24 -3.90
C ASN A 247 5.93 -13.72 -5.34
N VAL A 248 6.39 -12.94 -6.32
CA VAL A 248 6.25 -13.25 -7.74
C VAL A 248 7.60 -13.24 -8.43
N ASN A 249 7.85 -14.28 -9.23
CA ASN A 249 9.06 -14.44 -10.01
C ASN A 249 8.76 -14.20 -11.49
N PHE A 250 9.44 -13.23 -12.11
CA PHE A 250 9.36 -12.90 -13.52
C PHE A 250 10.55 -13.53 -14.24
N ILE A 251 10.28 -14.58 -15.02
CA ILE A 251 11.30 -15.38 -15.69
C ILE A 251 11.24 -15.07 -17.19
N MET A 252 12.26 -14.37 -17.69
CA MET A 252 12.31 -13.85 -19.05
C MET A 252 13.58 -14.32 -19.76
N PRO A 253 13.57 -14.45 -21.10
CA PRO A 253 14.77 -14.74 -21.85
C PRO A 253 15.74 -13.56 -21.76
N THR A 254 17.03 -13.83 -21.61
CA THR A 254 18.08 -12.82 -21.70
C THR A 254 18.19 -12.26 -23.12
N ASN A 255 18.64 -11.01 -23.28
CA ASN A 255 18.77 -10.35 -24.60
C ASN A 255 17.47 -10.39 -25.42
N SER A 256 16.34 -10.16 -24.74
CA SER A 256 15.01 -10.12 -25.35
C SER A 256 14.39 -8.73 -25.25
N ASN A 257 13.24 -8.53 -25.89
CA ASN A 257 12.37 -7.36 -25.73
C ASN A 257 11.30 -7.56 -24.64
N HIS A 258 11.45 -8.57 -23.78
CA HIS A 258 10.44 -8.90 -22.77
C HIS A 258 10.54 -7.96 -21.57
N ILE A 259 9.40 -7.67 -20.97
CA ILE A 259 9.25 -6.76 -19.83
C ILE A 259 8.53 -7.50 -18.71
N GLY A 260 9.07 -7.42 -17.49
CA GLY A 260 8.48 -8.11 -16.33
C GLY A 260 7.14 -7.49 -15.96
N ILE A 261 7.18 -6.22 -15.57
CA ILE A 261 5.99 -5.43 -15.25
C ILE A 261 5.94 -4.20 -16.14
N GLU A 262 4.81 -3.97 -16.80
CA GLU A 262 4.38 -2.65 -17.28
C GLU A 262 3.25 -2.12 -16.40
N MET A 263 2.99 -0.82 -16.46
CA MET A 263 1.90 -0.16 -15.76
C MET A 263 1.13 0.73 -16.74
N ASP A 264 0.49 0.11 -17.72
CA ASP A 264 -0.31 0.80 -18.73
C ASP A 264 -1.80 0.80 -18.34
N GLY A 265 -2.27 1.96 -17.85
CA GLY A 265 -3.67 2.25 -17.57
C GLY A 265 -4.42 2.86 -18.77
N GLY A 266 -3.84 2.82 -19.98
CA GLY A 266 -4.35 3.49 -21.16
C GLY A 266 -4.29 5.01 -21.03
N SER A 267 -5.40 5.71 -21.26
CA SER A 267 -5.46 7.18 -21.22
C SER A 267 -5.48 7.77 -19.80
N GLY A 268 -5.61 6.95 -18.75
CA GLY A 268 -5.78 7.41 -17.37
C GLY A 268 -4.49 7.58 -16.56
N GLY A 269 -3.31 7.33 -17.15
CA GLY A 269 -2.07 7.15 -16.37
C GLY A 269 -2.10 5.85 -15.57
N GLY A 270 -1.01 5.43 -14.93
CA GLY A 270 -0.87 4.05 -14.42
C GLY A 270 -1.38 3.74 -13.01
N GLY A 271 -2.19 4.60 -12.38
CA GLY A 271 -2.85 4.37 -11.08
C GLY A 271 -2.23 5.11 -9.89
N SER A 272 -2.60 4.73 -8.67
CA SER A 272 -2.21 5.36 -7.40
C SER A 272 -1.87 4.30 -6.32
N GLY A 273 -0.94 3.41 -6.63
CA GLY A 273 -0.60 2.28 -5.75
C GLY A 273 0.12 2.70 -4.47
N LEU A 274 0.16 1.81 -3.48
CA LEU A 274 0.90 2.04 -2.24
C LEU A 274 2.11 1.12 -2.09
N PHE A 275 1.99 -0.16 -2.49
CA PHE A 275 2.97 -1.16 -2.12
C PHE A 275 3.05 -2.38 -3.06
N MET A 276 4.28 -2.86 -3.28
CA MET A 276 4.59 -4.17 -3.85
C MET A 276 5.93 -4.59 -3.31
N GLY A 277 6.13 -5.89 -3.16
CA GLY A 277 7.39 -6.37 -2.63
C GLY A 277 7.63 -7.85 -2.79
N ASP A 278 8.82 -8.26 -2.40
CA ASP A 278 9.26 -9.66 -2.44
C ASP A 278 9.18 -10.23 -3.88
N LEU A 279 9.71 -9.48 -4.85
CA LEU A 279 9.65 -9.81 -6.28
C LEU A 279 11.04 -10.17 -6.83
N THR A 280 11.09 -11.13 -7.75
CA THR A 280 12.34 -11.51 -8.43
C THR A 280 12.19 -11.40 -9.95
N PHE A 281 13.19 -10.85 -10.61
CA PHE A 281 13.25 -10.67 -12.06
C PHE A 281 14.53 -11.30 -12.60
N SER A 282 14.40 -12.14 -13.62
CA SER A 282 15.54 -12.77 -14.31
C SER A 282 15.40 -12.63 -15.82
N GLY A 283 16.44 -12.11 -16.48
CA GLY A 283 16.42 -11.84 -17.93
C GLY A 283 15.53 -10.65 -18.30
N GLY A 284 15.25 -10.48 -19.60
CA GLY A 284 14.40 -9.39 -20.10
C GLY A 284 15.13 -8.08 -20.41
N LEU A 285 14.42 -7.20 -21.14
CA LEU A 285 14.83 -5.84 -21.44
C LEU A 285 14.67 -4.94 -20.20
N ILE A 286 13.48 -4.99 -19.60
CA ILE A 286 13.14 -4.21 -18.41
C ILE A 286 12.52 -5.14 -17.37
N GLY A 287 12.97 -5.05 -16.12
CA GLY A 287 12.34 -5.76 -15.01
C GLY A 287 10.99 -5.12 -14.67
N LEU A 288 11.01 -3.86 -14.25
CA LEU A 288 9.84 -3.04 -13.94
C LEU A 288 9.87 -1.73 -14.75
N GLN A 289 8.93 -1.58 -15.67
CA GLN A 289 8.64 -0.34 -16.37
C GLN A 289 7.57 0.42 -15.59
N PHE A 290 8.02 1.31 -14.71
CA PHE A 290 7.16 1.97 -13.74
C PHE A 290 6.42 3.17 -14.33
N ASN A 291 5.11 3.24 -14.09
CA ASN A 291 4.24 4.37 -14.41
C ASN A 291 3.11 4.42 -13.38
N ASN A 292 3.19 5.29 -12.38
CA ASN A 292 2.17 5.43 -11.35
C ASN A 292 2.32 6.79 -10.65
N GLN A 293 1.38 7.20 -9.80
CA GLN A 293 1.54 8.40 -8.99
C GLN A 293 2.60 8.21 -7.90
N GLN A 294 2.49 7.11 -7.13
CA GLN A 294 3.44 6.81 -6.07
C GLN A 294 3.57 5.32 -5.80
N TYR A 295 4.65 4.90 -5.10
CA TYR A 295 4.79 3.52 -4.63
C TYR A 295 5.89 3.31 -3.57
N SER A 296 5.66 2.38 -2.65
CA SER A 296 6.70 1.75 -1.83
C SER A 296 7.11 0.39 -2.44
N LEU A 297 8.36 0.28 -2.89
CA LEU A 297 8.94 -0.95 -3.42
C LEU A 297 9.84 -1.60 -2.37
N LYS A 298 9.55 -2.83 -1.96
CA LYS A 298 10.31 -3.54 -0.91
C LYS A 298 10.87 -4.88 -1.37
N ASN A 299 12.18 -5.09 -1.24
CA ASN A 299 12.84 -6.37 -1.50
C ASN A 299 12.61 -6.88 -2.94
N LEU A 300 13.07 -6.10 -3.92
CA LEU A 300 13.02 -6.48 -5.34
C LEU A 300 14.41 -6.91 -5.80
N LYS A 301 14.50 -8.06 -6.48
CA LYS A 301 15.76 -8.67 -6.91
C LYS A 301 15.80 -8.78 -8.42
N PHE A 302 16.88 -8.30 -9.04
CA PHE A 302 17.05 -8.29 -10.49
C PHE A 302 18.35 -9.00 -10.87
N SER A 303 18.27 -9.92 -11.83
CA SER A 303 19.43 -10.67 -12.32
C SER A 303 19.44 -10.76 -13.85
N ASN A 304 20.57 -10.38 -14.45
CA ASN A 304 20.77 -10.49 -15.90
C ASN A 304 19.71 -9.72 -16.73
N VAL A 305 19.25 -8.58 -16.21
CA VAL A 305 18.26 -7.68 -16.83
C VAL A 305 19.00 -6.50 -17.46
N ALA A 306 18.54 -6.00 -18.61
CA ALA A 306 19.19 -4.84 -19.24
C ALA A 306 19.03 -3.56 -18.40
N THR A 307 17.79 -3.23 -18.02
CA THR A 307 17.46 -2.20 -17.02
C THR A 307 16.54 -2.80 -15.96
N ALA A 308 16.92 -2.76 -14.69
CA ALA A 308 16.09 -3.38 -13.64
C ALA A 308 14.79 -2.60 -13.41
N ILE A 309 14.87 -1.30 -13.10
CA ILE A 309 13.72 -0.42 -12.95
C ILE A 309 13.89 0.78 -13.90
N ALA A 310 12.88 0.99 -14.75
CA ALA A 310 12.84 2.08 -15.71
C ALA A 310 11.56 2.90 -15.46
N ILE A 311 11.71 4.14 -14.98
CA ILE A 311 10.59 5.00 -14.63
C ILE A 311 10.17 5.81 -15.87
N ARG A 312 8.89 5.70 -16.24
CA ARG A 312 8.25 6.55 -17.25
C ARG A 312 7.55 7.75 -16.63
N HIS A 313 7.00 7.55 -15.44
CA HIS A 313 6.35 8.58 -14.66
C HIS A 313 6.23 8.16 -13.18
N ALA A 314 6.59 9.06 -12.27
CA ALA A 314 6.32 8.94 -10.84
C ALA A 314 6.28 10.33 -10.21
N PHE A 315 5.39 10.57 -9.25
CA PHE A 315 5.50 11.75 -8.38
C PHE A 315 6.46 11.49 -7.22
N VAL A 316 6.26 10.38 -6.50
CA VAL A 316 7.15 9.99 -5.40
C VAL A 316 7.28 8.47 -5.32
N ILE A 317 8.49 7.98 -5.19
CA ILE A 317 8.75 6.56 -5.04
C ILE A 317 9.79 6.32 -3.95
N THR A 318 9.52 5.36 -3.07
CA THR A 318 10.50 4.90 -2.09
C THR A 318 10.82 3.44 -2.36
N MET A 319 12.11 3.15 -2.44
CA MET A 319 12.66 1.86 -2.81
C MET A 319 13.56 1.34 -1.69
N GLN A 320 13.20 0.22 -1.08
CA GLN A 320 13.91 -0.39 0.03
C GLN A 320 14.39 -1.80 -0.36
N GLN A 321 15.68 -2.07 -0.17
CA GLN A 321 16.32 -3.35 -0.52
C GLN A 321 16.16 -3.75 -2.00
N ILE A 322 16.50 -2.84 -2.91
CA ILE A 322 16.62 -3.13 -4.35
C ILE A 322 18.00 -3.73 -4.63
N ASN A 323 18.01 -4.93 -5.19
CA ASN A 323 19.20 -5.73 -5.33
C ASN A 323 19.42 -6.11 -6.80
N CYS A 324 20.52 -5.65 -7.39
CA CYS A 324 20.81 -5.87 -8.82
C CYS A 324 22.11 -6.66 -9.00
N ILE A 325 22.08 -7.71 -9.84
CA ILE A 325 23.24 -8.50 -10.25
C ILE A 325 23.32 -8.59 -11.78
N ASN A 326 24.47 -8.25 -12.35
CA ASN A 326 24.69 -8.28 -13.81
C ASN A 326 23.64 -7.46 -14.59
N VAL A 327 23.44 -6.21 -14.18
CA VAL A 327 22.43 -5.31 -14.76
C VAL A 327 23.09 -4.13 -15.47
N GLY A 328 22.55 -3.66 -16.58
CA GLY A 328 23.02 -2.43 -17.23
C GLY A 328 22.81 -1.20 -16.33
N ILE A 329 21.56 -0.84 -16.07
CA ILE A 329 21.16 0.22 -15.13
C ILE A 329 20.22 -0.37 -14.07
N CYS A 330 20.56 -0.22 -12.78
CA CYS A 330 19.70 -0.74 -11.71
C CYS A 330 18.41 0.09 -11.58
N VAL A 331 18.52 1.42 -11.45
CA VAL A 331 17.38 2.34 -11.40
C VAL A 331 17.59 3.50 -12.37
N ASP A 332 16.75 3.56 -13.40
CA ASP A 332 16.70 4.69 -14.33
C ASP A 332 15.49 5.56 -13.99
N ILE A 333 15.75 6.71 -13.38
CA ILE A 333 14.70 7.66 -12.97
C ILE A 333 14.33 8.66 -14.08
N GLY A 334 14.99 8.55 -15.24
CA GLY A 334 14.78 9.41 -16.39
C GLY A 334 15.36 10.82 -16.22
N ALA A 335 15.05 11.68 -17.20
CA ALA A 335 15.40 13.10 -17.14
C ALA A 335 14.54 13.85 -16.12
N GLN A 336 14.94 15.08 -15.79
CA GLN A 336 14.18 15.97 -14.92
C GLN A 336 12.69 16.03 -15.33
N GLY A 337 11.79 15.86 -14.36
CA GLY A 337 10.34 15.86 -14.56
C GLY A 337 9.72 14.47 -14.64
N VAL A 338 10.45 13.46 -15.14
CA VAL A 338 9.95 12.07 -15.28
C VAL A 338 9.58 11.48 -13.93
N THR A 339 10.53 11.54 -13.00
CA THR A 339 10.33 11.21 -11.60
C THR A 339 10.28 12.53 -10.81
N GLY A 340 9.28 12.75 -9.96
CA GLY A 340 9.27 13.90 -9.06
C GLY A 340 10.37 13.77 -8.01
N SER A 341 10.36 12.64 -7.30
CA SER A 341 11.40 12.28 -6.34
C SER A 341 11.57 10.77 -6.13
N LEU A 342 12.78 10.36 -5.74
CA LEU A 342 13.11 8.97 -5.39
C LEU A 342 13.87 8.91 -4.05
N ASN A 343 13.48 7.98 -3.19
CA ASN A 343 14.31 7.47 -2.11
C ASN A 343 14.78 6.05 -2.47
N LEU A 344 16.09 5.80 -2.44
CA LEU A 344 16.67 4.46 -2.52
C LEU A 344 17.43 4.17 -1.22
N ILE A 345 16.98 3.16 -0.47
CA ILE A 345 17.51 2.85 0.85
C ILE A 345 17.88 1.35 0.97
N ASP A 346 18.94 1.05 1.73
CA ASP A 346 19.34 -0.32 2.08
C ASP A 346 19.52 -1.28 0.90
N SER A 347 19.97 -0.74 -0.23
CA SER A 347 20.00 -1.40 -1.53
C SER A 347 21.43 -1.72 -1.95
N TRP A 348 21.60 -2.64 -2.89
CA TRP A 348 22.93 -2.97 -3.38
C TRP A 348 22.98 -3.36 -4.86
N CYS A 349 24.16 -3.18 -5.44
CA CYS A 349 24.44 -3.51 -6.82
C CYS A 349 25.75 -4.29 -6.91
N ASP A 350 25.72 -5.44 -7.58
CA ASP A 350 26.92 -6.18 -7.98
C ASP A 350 26.98 -6.29 -9.50
N THR A 351 28.09 -5.86 -10.07
CA THR A 351 28.34 -5.95 -11.51
C THR A 351 27.31 -5.16 -12.34
N CYS A 352 26.88 -4.00 -11.82
CA CYS A 352 26.01 -3.05 -12.53
C CYS A 352 26.81 -2.07 -13.39
N GLY A 353 26.26 -1.67 -14.54
CA GLY A 353 26.84 -0.58 -15.34
C GLY A 353 26.71 0.77 -14.64
N VAL A 354 25.51 1.10 -14.17
CA VAL A 354 25.18 2.27 -13.33
C VAL A 354 24.16 1.83 -12.29
N VAL A 355 24.26 2.34 -11.06
CA VAL A 355 23.26 2.07 -10.01
C VAL A 355 22.03 2.95 -10.20
N VAL A 356 22.19 4.27 -10.14
CA VAL A 356 21.12 5.25 -10.38
C VAL A 356 21.49 6.19 -11.53
N ASN A 357 20.58 6.34 -12.50
CA ASN A 357 20.71 7.28 -13.60
C ASN A 357 19.52 8.24 -13.62
N GLY A 358 19.77 9.55 -13.56
CA GLY A 358 18.78 10.62 -13.77
C GLY A 358 19.00 11.86 -12.92
N SER A 359 18.10 12.85 -13.02
CA SER A 359 18.34 14.22 -12.54
C SER A 359 17.27 14.82 -11.61
N SER A 360 16.40 13.99 -11.02
CA SER A 360 15.34 14.42 -10.10
C SER A 360 15.80 14.54 -8.63
N SER A 361 14.89 14.97 -7.75
CA SER A 361 15.13 14.95 -6.29
C SER A 361 15.41 13.52 -5.83
N LEU A 362 16.49 13.31 -5.08
CA LEU A 362 17.02 11.99 -4.80
C LEU A 362 17.56 11.89 -3.38
N VAL A 363 17.21 10.80 -2.69
CA VAL A 363 17.85 10.38 -1.44
C VAL A 363 18.42 8.98 -1.64
N LEU A 364 19.71 8.82 -1.38
CA LEU A 364 20.43 7.54 -1.42
C LEU A 364 20.96 7.24 -0.02
N GLU A 365 20.52 6.15 0.60
CA GLU A 365 20.95 5.80 1.95
C GLU A 365 21.40 4.35 2.06
N ASN A 366 22.58 4.12 2.63
CA ASN A 366 23.13 2.80 2.87
C ASN A 366 23.20 1.92 1.60
N ILE A 367 23.82 2.46 0.54
CA ILE A 367 23.91 1.78 -0.76
C ILE A 367 25.27 1.10 -0.92
N ASP A 368 25.25 -0.22 -1.13
CA ASP A 368 26.46 -1.02 -1.33
C ASP A 368 26.71 -1.29 -2.82
N VAL A 369 27.86 -0.86 -3.33
CA VAL A 369 28.24 -0.91 -4.75
C VAL A 369 29.47 -1.79 -4.93
N LYS A 370 29.29 -2.96 -5.54
CA LYS A 370 30.32 -3.98 -5.75
C LYS A 370 30.58 -4.18 -7.24
N SER A 371 31.86 -4.18 -7.66
CA SER A 371 32.26 -4.47 -9.04
C SER A 371 31.45 -3.73 -10.12
N SER A 372 30.90 -2.56 -9.78
CA SER A 372 29.93 -1.82 -10.58
C SER A 372 30.52 -0.49 -11.02
N GLY A 373 29.87 0.16 -11.99
CA GLY A 373 30.19 1.53 -12.37
C GLY A 373 29.71 2.55 -11.33
N PRO A 374 29.47 3.80 -11.74
CA PRO A 374 29.04 4.87 -10.84
C PRO A 374 27.77 4.54 -10.06
N LEU A 375 27.68 5.08 -8.84
CA LEU A 375 26.45 5.04 -8.03
C LEU A 375 25.40 5.99 -8.61
N LEU A 376 25.79 7.21 -8.98
CA LEU A 376 24.88 8.20 -9.54
C LEU A 376 25.46 8.84 -10.80
N VAL A 377 24.70 8.81 -11.88
CA VAL A 377 24.94 9.57 -13.11
C VAL A 377 23.80 10.57 -13.32
N VAL A 378 24.17 11.83 -13.50
CA VAL A 378 23.24 12.95 -13.77
C VAL A 378 23.64 13.56 -15.12
N ASP A 379 22.72 13.59 -16.09
CA ASP A 379 22.94 14.14 -17.43
C ASP A 379 24.22 13.62 -18.12
N GLY A 380 24.48 12.31 -17.98
CA GLY A 380 25.65 11.64 -18.53
C GLY A 380 26.96 11.87 -17.76
N THR A 381 26.92 12.64 -16.67
CA THR A 381 28.08 12.94 -15.82
C THR A 381 28.02 12.14 -14.52
N THR A 382 29.13 11.49 -14.17
CA THR A 382 29.25 10.80 -12.87
C THR A 382 29.25 11.81 -11.73
N THR A 383 28.27 11.70 -10.84
CA THR A 383 28.09 12.59 -9.68
C THR A 383 28.48 11.92 -8.37
N VAL A 384 28.17 10.62 -8.22
CA VAL A 384 28.61 9.82 -7.05
C VAL A 384 29.24 8.51 -7.52
N GLN A 385 30.40 8.20 -6.96
CA GLN A 385 31.19 7.01 -7.26
C GLN A 385 31.37 6.16 -6.00
N GLY A 386 31.22 4.84 -6.12
CA GLY A 386 31.41 3.90 -5.01
C GLY A 386 30.22 3.81 -4.05
N SER A 387 30.43 3.11 -2.93
CA SER A 387 29.36 2.83 -1.95
C SER A 387 29.07 4.01 -1.01
N LEU A 388 27.82 4.08 -0.56
CA LEU A 388 27.34 4.92 0.54
C LEU A 388 26.93 4.07 1.76
N VAL A 389 27.61 2.95 2.02
CA VAL A 389 27.33 2.12 3.21
C VAL A 389 27.47 2.98 4.47
N GLY A 390 26.42 2.98 5.30
CA GLY A 390 26.35 3.81 6.51
C GLY A 390 26.41 5.32 6.24
N GLN A 391 25.91 5.78 5.10
CA GLN A 391 25.83 7.19 4.73
C GLN A 391 24.48 7.51 4.06
N THR A 392 24.06 8.77 4.13
CA THR A 392 22.90 9.30 3.42
C THR A 392 23.36 10.42 2.49
N TYR A 393 22.98 10.37 1.22
CA TYR A 393 23.24 11.42 0.22
C TYR A 393 21.90 11.97 -0.28
N VAL A 394 21.79 13.29 -0.35
CA VAL A 394 20.58 14.00 -0.77
C VAL A 394 20.91 14.94 -1.91
N SER A 395 20.12 14.91 -2.98
CA SER A 395 20.16 15.84 -4.11
C SER A 395 18.80 16.51 -4.27
N GLY A 396 18.77 17.84 -4.38
CA GLY A 396 17.57 18.67 -4.29
C GLY A 396 17.57 19.57 -3.03
N HIS A 397 16.53 20.38 -2.84
CA HIS A 397 16.50 21.40 -1.78
C HIS A 397 16.46 20.79 -0.38
N VAL A 398 17.43 21.19 0.46
CA VAL A 398 17.58 20.77 1.85
C VAL A 398 17.34 21.95 2.80
N TYR A 399 16.56 21.73 3.84
CA TYR A 399 16.26 22.67 4.93
C TYR A 399 16.73 22.11 6.28
N ARG A 400 17.15 23.00 7.20
CA ARG A 400 17.82 22.67 8.47
C ARG A 400 17.33 23.43 9.70
N ASP A 401 16.46 24.41 9.54
CA ASP A 401 15.85 25.18 10.63
C ASP A 401 14.58 25.89 10.13
N ASP A 402 13.99 26.71 11.01
CA ASP A 402 12.85 27.59 10.77
C ASP A 402 13.19 28.85 9.94
N ASN A 403 14.46 29.09 9.59
CA ASN A 403 14.88 30.30 8.86
C ASN A 403 14.45 30.30 7.38
N GLY A 404 13.87 29.19 6.91
CA GLY A 404 13.35 29.04 5.55
C GLY A 404 14.41 29.14 4.46
N GLN A 405 15.68 28.92 4.79
CA GLN A 405 16.79 28.97 3.84
C GLN A 405 17.15 27.58 3.34
N VAL A 406 17.28 27.45 2.01
CA VAL A 406 17.86 26.26 1.38
C VAL A 406 19.35 26.21 1.71
N VAL A 407 19.79 25.20 2.46
CA VAL A 407 21.20 25.05 2.87
C VAL A 407 22.02 24.22 1.87
N ALA A 408 21.35 23.42 1.03
CA ALA A 408 21.97 22.66 -0.05
C ALA A 408 20.95 22.35 -1.15
N SER A 409 21.44 22.22 -2.39
CA SER A 409 20.63 21.88 -3.56
C SER A 409 21.34 20.96 -4.55
N ASN A 410 22.67 21.13 -4.72
CA ASN A 410 23.48 20.40 -5.70
C ASN A 410 24.16 19.14 -5.14
N GLY A 411 23.46 18.37 -4.31
CA GLY A 411 24.02 17.17 -3.68
C GLY A 411 24.75 17.45 -2.37
N THR A 412 24.47 16.68 -1.33
CA THR A 412 25.14 16.77 -0.03
C THR A 412 25.01 15.48 0.76
N THR A 413 26.01 15.15 1.58
CA THR A 413 25.95 14.01 2.50
C THR A 413 25.39 14.45 3.85
N GLN A 414 24.47 13.66 4.40
CA GLN A 414 23.88 13.83 5.73
C GLN A 414 24.45 12.80 6.70
N VAL A 415 24.24 13.05 8.00
CA VAL A 415 24.60 12.09 9.05
C VAL A 415 23.72 10.85 8.89
N TYR A 416 24.36 9.68 8.89
CA TYR A 416 23.62 8.43 8.88
C TYR A 416 22.87 8.23 10.20
N PRO A 417 21.54 8.04 10.19
CA PRO A 417 20.76 7.99 11.41
C PRO A 417 21.12 6.76 12.24
N ASN A 418 21.15 6.92 13.57
CA ASN A 418 21.14 5.78 14.47
C ASN A 418 19.75 5.15 14.42
N ARG A 419 19.64 4.00 13.74
CA ARG A 419 18.36 3.30 13.57
C ARG A 419 17.93 2.51 14.80
N GLY A 420 18.83 2.25 15.76
CA GLY A 420 18.49 1.56 17.01
C GLY A 420 17.62 0.31 16.79
N GLY A 421 16.47 0.27 17.47
CA GLY A 421 15.50 -0.84 17.36
C GLY A 421 14.78 -0.96 16.01
N LEU A 422 14.92 0.01 15.09
CA LEU A 422 14.36 -0.04 13.74
C LEU A 422 15.19 -0.94 12.79
N ALA A 423 16.44 -1.23 13.13
CA ALA A 423 17.34 -2.01 12.29
C ALA A 423 17.35 -3.50 12.63
N ASP A 424 17.55 -4.34 11.62
CA ASP A 424 17.86 -5.76 11.77
C ASP A 424 19.34 -5.97 12.16
N ALA A 425 19.74 -7.23 12.33
CA ALA A 425 21.12 -7.59 12.70
C ALA A 425 22.19 -7.16 11.68
N SER A 426 21.80 -6.78 10.45
CA SER A 426 22.69 -6.26 9.42
C SER A 426 22.81 -4.73 9.42
N GLY A 427 22.07 -4.04 10.31
CA GLY A 427 22.02 -2.57 10.37
C GLY A 427 21.09 -1.93 9.35
N ARG A 428 20.37 -2.73 8.55
CA ARG A 428 19.34 -2.28 7.61
C ARG A 428 18.02 -2.15 8.33
N TYR A 429 17.11 -1.28 7.87
CA TYR A 429 15.75 -1.27 8.40
C TYR A 429 15.14 -2.66 8.30
N PHE A 430 14.55 -3.12 9.41
CA PHE A 430 13.87 -4.40 9.48
C PHE A 430 12.73 -4.45 8.45
N ILE A 431 12.61 -5.58 7.76
CA ILE A 431 11.49 -5.88 6.88
C ILE A 431 10.88 -7.22 7.26
N LYS A 432 9.56 -7.33 7.06
CA LYS A 432 8.82 -8.56 7.26
C LYS A 432 8.08 -8.91 5.97
N PRO A 433 8.22 -10.14 5.43
CA PRO A 433 7.33 -10.64 4.39
C PRO A 433 5.92 -10.85 4.94
N GLN A 434 4.87 -10.66 4.12
CA GLN A 434 3.51 -10.99 4.53
C GLN A 434 3.43 -12.45 5.01
N PRO A 435 2.97 -12.74 6.25
CA PRO A 435 2.76 -14.10 6.73
C PRO A 435 1.76 -14.85 5.84
N GLN A 436 2.22 -15.94 5.23
CA GLN A 436 1.37 -16.84 4.44
C GLN A 436 1.15 -18.19 5.14
N TYR A 437 1.79 -18.40 6.30
CA TYR A 437 1.59 -19.57 7.15
C TYR A 437 1.88 -20.92 6.44
N THR A 438 2.86 -20.95 5.54
CA THR A 438 3.24 -22.14 4.74
C THR A 438 3.76 -23.31 5.58
N GLN A 439 4.20 -23.05 6.80
CA GLN A 439 4.64 -24.05 7.76
C GLN A 439 3.46 -24.74 8.48
N TYR A 440 2.21 -24.30 8.28
CA TYR A 440 1.05 -24.82 9.00
C TYR A 440 0.13 -25.69 8.13
N PRO A 441 -0.34 -26.85 8.63
CA PRO A 441 -1.39 -27.60 7.96
C PRO A 441 -2.74 -26.87 8.11
N ALA A 442 -3.72 -27.19 7.27
CA ALA A 442 -5.07 -26.63 7.37
C ALA A 442 -5.75 -26.88 8.74
N SER A 443 -5.41 -27.97 9.44
CA SER A 443 -5.90 -28.26 10.79
C SER A 443 -5.38 -27.30 11.87
N ALA A 444 -4.39 -26.45 11.56
CA ALA A 444 -3.93 -25.38 12.43
C ALA A 444 -4.83 -24.13 12.36
N PHE A 445 -5.76 -24.07 11.39
CA PHE A 445 -6.70 -22.97 11.22
C PHE A 445 -8.02 -23.30 11.91
N ALA A 446 -8.62 -22.32 12.56
CA ALA A 446 -9.94 -22.42 13.17
C ALA A 446 -10.80 -21.25 12.70
N SER A 447 -11.98 -21.54 12.17
CA SER A 447 -12.87 -20.52 11.63
C SER A 447 -13.57 -19.79 12.77
N VAL A 448 -13.74 -18.46 12.67
CA VAL A 448 -14.61 -17.73 13.59
C VAL A 448 -16.06 -18.21 13.55
N LYS A 449 -16.49 -18.81 12.44
CA LYS A 449 -17.82 -19.42 12.31
C LYS A 449 -17.98 -20.66 13.20
N ASP A 450 -16.88 -21.34 13.56
CA ASP A 450 -16.89 -22.46 14.51
C ASP A 450 -17.24 -21.98 15.94
N ALA A 451 -16.95 -20.71 16.25
CA ALA A 451 -17.34 -20.06 17.50
C ALA A 451 -18.73 -19.39 17.42
N GLY A 452 -19.45 -19.53 16.30
CA GLY A 452 -20.81 -19.04 16.12
C GLY A 452 -20.96 -17.77 15.30
N ALA A 453 -19.85 -17.14 14.87
CA ALA A 453 -19.92 -15.92 14.06
C ALA A 453 -20.64 -16.20 12.73
N LYS A 454 -21.44 -15.25 12.24
CA LYS A 454 -22.22 -15.40 11.01
C LYS A 454 -21.55 -14.75 9.82
N GLY A 455 -21.02 -13.53 10.00
CA GLY A 455 -20.47 -12.74 8.89
C GLY A 455 -21.54 -12.34 7.87
N ASP A 456 -22.79 -12.20 8.31
CA ASP A 456 -23.98 -11.97 7.48
C ASP A 456 -24.39 -10.49 7.39
N GLY A 457 -23.60 -9.58 7.96
CA GLY A 457 -23.88 -8.14 7.98
C GLY A 457 -25.11 -7.75 8.81
N GLN A 458 -25.64 -8.63 9.66
CA GLN A 458 -26.82 -8.34 10.47
C GLN A 458 -26.75 -8.93 11.89
N THR A 459 -26.09 -10.06 12.08
CA THR A 459 -25.91 -10.66 13.40
C THR A 459 -24.80 -9.95 14.16
N ASP A 460 -25.00 -9.71 15.46
CA ASP A 460 -23.93 -9.25 16.35
C ASP A 460 -22.93 -10.39 16.61
N ASP A 461 -21.77 -10.31 15.96
CA ASP A 461 -20.72 -11.34 16.01
C ASP A 461 -19.69 -11.10 17.13
N THR A 462 -19.88 -10.06 17.95
CA THR A 462 -18.91 -9.61 18.98
C THR A 462 -18.48 -10.72 19.92
N ALA A 463 -19.44 -11.44 20.50
CA ALA A 463 -19.16 -12.48 21.49
C ALA A 463 -18.47 -13.70 20.84
N ALA A 464 -18.87 -14.05 19.62
CA ALA A 464 -18.32 -15.19 18.88
C ALA A 464 -16.85 -14.94 18.51
N ILE A 465 -16.55 -13.75 17.99
CA ILE A 465 -15.19 -13.35 17.60
C ILE A 465 -14.27 -13.30 18.82
N ASN A 466 -14.70 -12.66 19.92
CA ASN A 466 -13.91 -12.62 21.16
C ASN A 466 -13.65 -14.03 21.72
N ALA A 467 -14.63 -14.94 21.64
CA ALA A 467 -14.45 -16.34 22.05
C ALA A 467 -13.45 -17.08 21.15
N ALA A 468 -13.54 -16.88 19.82
CA ALA A 468 -12.60 -17.46 18.86
C ALA A 468 -11.17 -17.00 19.14
N LEU A 469 -10.94 -15.68 19.20
CA LEU A 469 -9.61 -15.10 19.43
C LEU A 469 -9.00 -15.55 20.76
N LYS A 470 -9.79 -15.54 21.84
CA LYS A 470 -9.35 -16.01 23.16
C LYS A 470 -8.89 -17.46 23.13
N ASN A 471 -9.66 -18.35 22.51
CA ASN A 471 -9.36 -19.79 22.50
C ASN A 471 -8.29 -20.17 21.46
N ASN A 472 -8.15 -19.38 20.38
CA ASN A 472 -7.18 -19.63 19.32
C ASN A 472 -5.78 -19.05 19.63
N ALA A 473 -5.67 -18.04 20.50
CA ALA A 473 -4.37 -17.45 20.84
C ALA A 473 -3.35 -18.52 21.28
N ASN A 474 -2.15 -18.48 20.69
CA ASN A 474 -1.08 -19.48 20.87
C ASN A 474 -1.46 -20.94 20.51
N CYS A 475 -2.59 -21.16 19.83
CA CYS A 475 -3.17 -22.49 19.64
C CYS A 475 -3.64 -22.77 18.21
N LYS A 476 -4.20 -21.77 17.52
CA LYS A 476 -4.72 -21.84 16.15
C LYS A 476 -4.51 -20.51 15.44
N ILE A 477 -4.44 -20.57 14.12
CA ILE A 477 -4.59 -19.39 13.27
C ILE A 477 -6.10 -19.13 13.13
N THR A 478 -6.55 -17.96 13.53
CA THR A 478 -7.95 -17.55 13.44
C THR A 478 -8.26 -17.17 12.01
N TYR A 479 -9.04 -18.00 11.35
CA TYR A 479 -9.49 -17.80 9.98
C TYR A 479 -10.84 -17.09 9.96
N PHE A 480 -10.93 -16.01 9.20
CA PHE A 480 -12.18 -15.31 8.90
C PHE A 480 -12.58 -15.64 7.47
N PRO A 481 -13.52 -16.59 7.25
CA PRO A 481 -14.15 -16.73 5.94
C PRO A 481 -14.74 -15.38 5.50
N HIS A 482 -14.84 -15.15 4.20
CA HIS A 482 -15.32 -13.85 3.72
C HIS A 482 -16.72 -13.54 4.28
N GLY A 483 -16.96 -12.29 4.65
CA GLY A 483 -18.22 -11.88 5.24
C GLY A 483 -18.11 -10.51 5.90
N VAL A 484 -19.25 -10.00 6.35
CA VAL A 484 -19.34 -8.75 7.11
C VAL A 484 -19.78 -9.07 8.52
N TYR A 485 -18.85 -8.95 9.45
CA TYR A 485 -19.02 -9.29 10.85
C TYR A 485 -19.35 -8.02 11.63
N SER A 486 -20.64 -7.80 11.92
CA SER A 486 -21.07 -6.62 12.68
C SER A 486 -20.72 -6.81 14.16
N VAL A 487 -20.08 -5.82 14.78
CA VAL A 487 -19.65 -5.87 16.18
C VAL A 487 -20.16 -4.66 16.94
N THR A 488 -20.77 -4.88 18.10
CA THR A 488 -21.35 -3.82 18.94
C THR A 488 -20.51 -3.46 20.16
N ASP A 489 -19.40 -4.17 20.39
CA ASP A 489 -18.44 -3.88 21.45
C ASP A 489 -17.02 -4.19 20.98
N THR A 490 -16.04 -3.79 21.79
CA THR A 490 -14.62 -4.02 21.52
C THR A 490 -14.31 -5.51 21.32
N ILE A 491 -13.63 -5.80 20.22
CA ILE A 491 -12.93 -7.06 19.95
C ILE A 491 -11.53 -6.96 20.53
N TYR A 492 -11.27 -7.71 21.58
CA TYR A 492 -9.95 -7.78 22.19
C TYR A 492 -9.13 -8.88 21.51
N VAL A 493 -7.97 -8.50 20.99
CA VAL A 493 -7.01 -9.41 20.34
C VAL A 493 -5.89 -9.72 21.35
N PRO A 494 -5.89 -10.91 21.97
CA PRO A 494 -4.90 -11.28 22.98
C PRO A 494 -3.52 -11.58 22.36
N PRO A 495 -2.43 -11.46 23.13
CA PRO A 495 -1.10 -11.91 22.72
C PRO A 495 -1.10 -13.39 22.30
N GLY A 496 -0.46 -13.69 21.17
CA GLY A 496 -0.43 -15.02 20.54
C GLY A 496 -1.40 -15.21 19.38
N SER A 497 -2.13 -14.16 19.00
CA SER A 497 -3.11 -14.20 17.92
C SER A 497 -2.46 -14.21 16.54
N ARG A 498 -2.99 -15.02 15.63
CA ARG A 498 -2.74 -14.93 14.19
C ARG A 498 -4.09 -14.89 13.50
N ILE A 499 -4.32 -13.91 12.66
CA ILE A 499 -5.62 -13.59 12.05
C ILE A 499 -5.43 -13.46 10.55
N VAL A 500 -6.27 -14.16 9.79
CA VAL A 500 -6.24 -14.14 8.32
C VAL A 500 -7.66 -14.14 7.76
N GLY A 501 -7.93 -13.23 6.83
CA GLY A 501 -9.18 -13.16 6.09
C GLY A 501 -9.18 -13.99 4.80
N GLU A 502 -10.31 -13.97 4.11
CA GLU A 502 -10.52 -14.59 2.80
C GLU A 502 -10.93 -13.49 1.80
N VAL A 503 -10.05 -13.18 0.84
CA VAL A 503 -10.08 -11.93 0.06
C VAL A 503 -9.81 -10.73 0.99
N TRP A 504 -10.86 -10.06 1.45
CA TRP A 504 -10.82 -9.10 2.55
C TRP A 504 -12.03 -9.34 3.44
N SER A 505 -11.82 -9.96 4.60
CA SER A 505 -12.91 -10.23 5.55
C SER A 505 -13.17 -8.99 6.41
N ILE A 506 -14.44 -8.61 6.55
CA ILE A 506 -14.80 -7.27 7.05
C ILE A 506 -15.29 -7.34 8.50
N ILE A 507 -14.68 -6.60 9.42
CA ILE A 507 -15.25 -6.33 10.75
C ILE A 507 -15.81 -4.90 10.75
N SER A 508 -17.09 -4.76 11.09
CA SER A 508 -17.85 -3.51 10.97
C SER A 508 -18.42 -3.07 12.32
N ALA A 509 -18.01 -1.92 12.82
CA ALA A 509 -18.49 -1.38 14.09
C ALA A 509 -19.96 -0.95 14.00
N ALA A 510 -20.76 -1.24 15.01
CA ALA A 510 -22.16 -0.86 15.09
C ALA A 510 -22.59 -0.55 16.53
N GLY A 511 -23.74 0.11 16.70
CA GLY A 511 -24.37 0.29 18.02
C GLY A 511 -23.78 1.41 18.89
N SER A 512 -24.47 1.67 20.00
CA SER A 512 -24.28 2.88 20.82
C SER A 512 -22.96 2.95 21.61
N LYS A 513 -22.21 1.85 21.70
CA LYS A 513 -20.91 1.85 22.39
C LYS A 513 -19.85 2.66 21.64
N PHE A 514 -20.05 2.93 20.36
CA PHE A 514 -19.14 3.71 19.52
C PHE A 514 -19.74 5.06 19.09
N SER A 515 -20.86 5.50 19.70
CA SER A 515 -21.56 6.72 19.28
C SER A 515 -21.21 7.97 20.11
N ASP A 516 -20.36 7.85 21.14
CA ASP A 516 -20.00 8.96 22.02
C ASP A 516 -18.61 9.51 21.66
N GLU A 517 -18.59 10.67 21.01
CA GLU A 517 -17.36 11.42 20.66
C GLU A 517 -16.54 11.84 21.89
N ALA A 518 -17.18 12.07 23.03
CA ALA A 518 -16.50 12.50 24.25
C ALA A 518 -15.76 11.34 24.94
N ASN A 519 -16.21 10.11 24.69
CA ASN A 519 -15.65 8.88 25.26
C ASN A 519 -15.43 7.85 24.14
N PRO A 520 -14.52 8.13 23.18
CA PRO A 520 -14.32 7.26 22.04
C PRO A 520 -13.75 5.90 22.49
N ARG A 521 -14.07 4.84 21.73
CA ARG A 521 -13.73 3.46 22.10
C ARG A 521 -13.19 2.67 20.92
N PRO A 522 -12.18 1.79 21.15
CA PRO A 522 -11.68 0.91 20.11
C PRO A 522 -12.70 -0.17 19.73
N MET A 523 -12.96 -0.32 18.44
CA MET A 523 -13.62 -1.49 17.86
C MET A 523 -12.68 -2.70 17.97
N ILE A 524 -11.42 -2.58 17.54
CA ILE A 524 -10.39 -3.60 17.76
C ILE A 524 -9.35 -3.06 18.73
N GLN A 525 -9.10 -3.79 19.82
CA GLN A 525 -8.03 -3.50 20.77
C GLN A 525 -6.97 -4.61 20.71
N VAL A 526 -5.78 -4.29 20.20
CA VAL A 526 -4.67 -5.23 20.04
C VAL A 526 -3.76 -5.21 21.25
N GLY A 527 -3.97 -6.19 22.11
CA GLY A 527 -3.40 -6.25 23.45
C GLY A 527 -3.79 -5.05 24.32
N LYS A 528 -3.35 -5.09 25.56
CA LYS A 528 -3.44 -3.99 26.52
C LYS A 528 -2.08 -3.32 26.70
N PRO A 529 -2.04 -2.08 27.23
CA PRO A 529 -0.78 -1.43 27.53
C PRO A 529 0.14 -2.32 28.37
N GLY A 530 1.38 -2.49 27.93
CA GLY A 530 2.39 -3.34 28.57
C GLY A 530 2.32 -4.84 28.26
N GLU A 531 1.32 -5.33 27.53
CA GLU A 531 1.32 -6.72 27.06
C GLU A 531 2.39 -6.94 25.98
N VAL A 532 2.92 -8.16 25.91
CA VAL A 532 3.99 -8.55 24.98
C VAL A 532 3.63 -9.88 24.33
N GLY A 533 3.74 -9.96 23.01
CA GLY A 533 3.56 -11.20 22.28
C GLY A 533 3.28 -10.98 20.80
N LEU A 534 2.67 -11.98 20.17
CA LEU A 534 2.39 -11.99 18.74
C LEU A 534 0.96 -11.50 18.45
N ALA A 535 0.79 -10.61 17.47
CA ALA A 535 -0.48 -10.44 16.77
C ALA A 535 -0.21 -10.19 15.28
N GLU A 536 -0.62 -11.13 14.43
CA GLU A 536 -0.47 -10.99 12.99
C GLU A 536 -1.85 -10.86 12.33
N PHE A 537 -2.01 -9.87 11.47
CA PHE A 537 -3.23 -9.65 10.68
C PHE A 537 -2.86 -9.68 9.19
N THR A 538 -3.59 -10.49 8.43
CA THR A 538 -3.50 -10.51 6.97
C THR A 538 -4.87 -10.52 6.33
N ASP A 539 -5.01 -9.78 5.22
CA ASP A 539 -6.20 -9.86 4.34
C ASP A 539 -7.53 -9.51 5.07
N MET A 540 -7.51 -8.49 5.95
CA MET A 540 -8.68 -7.99 6.71
C MET A 540 -9.11 -6.60 6.23
N LEU A 541 -10.40 -6.26 6.42
CA LEU A 541 -10.91 -4.91 6.24
C LEU A 541 -11.67 -4.45 7.50
N PHE A 542 -11.46 -3.21 7.92
CA PHE A 542 -12.13 -2.61 9.07
C PHE A 542 -12.97 -1.40 8.64
N THR A 543 -14.20 -1.31 9.14
CA THR A 543 -15.18 -0.28 8.75
C THR A 543 -16.14 0.04 9.90
N VAL A 544 -17.06 0.99 9.65
CA VAL A 544 -18.22 1.32 10.47
C VAL A 544 -19.50 1.01 9.69
N ALA A 545 -20.47 0.39 10.36
CA ALA A 545 -21.78 0.11 9.80
C ALA A 545 -22.73 1.32 9.84
N ASP A 546 -22.49 2.27 10.75
CA ASP A 546 -23.34 3.45 11.00
C ASP A 546 -22.47 4.72 11.18
N VAL A 547 -23.12 5.86 11.41
CA VAL A 547 -22.47 7.11 11.83
C VAL A 547 -22.05 6.99 13.30
N LEU A 548 -20.77 6.70 13.55
CA LEU A 548 -20.24 6.35 14.88
C LEU A 548 -19.13 7.32 15.30
N PRO A 549 -19.49 8.53 15.78
CA PRO A 549 -18.52 9.58 16.09
C PRO A 549 -17.57 9.27 17.26
N GLY A 550 -17.77 8.17 17.98
CA GLY A 550 -16.89 7.66 19.03
C GLY A 550 -16.12 6.40 18.64
N ALA A 551 -16.15 5.96 17.39
CA ALA A 551 -15.44 4.76 16.95
C ALA A 551 -13.94 5.04 16.70
N ILE A 552 -13.07 4.36 17.44
CA ILE A 552 -11.67 4.16 17.06
C ILE A 552 -11.61 2.80 16.37
N LEU A 553 -11.27 2.70 15.07
CA LEU A 553 -11.37 1.40 14.39
C LEU A 553 -10.37 0.39 14.94
N VAL A 554 -9.10 0.78 15.09
CA VAL A 554 -8.06 -0.07 15.69
C VAL A 554 -7.22 0.73 16.66
N GLU A 555 -7.01 0.17 17.85
CA GLU A 555 -6.00 0.61 18.82
C GLU A 555 -5.00 -0.51 19.07
N VAL A 556 -3.71 -0.22 18.86
CA VAL A 556 -2.62 -1.16 19.13
C VAL A 556 -1.89 -0.69 20.38
N ASN A 557 -1.83 -1.58 21.38
CA ASN A 557 -1.20 -1.27 22.67
C ASN A 557 0.04 -2.12 22.94
N MET A 558 0.01 -3.39 22.54
CA MET A 558 1.08 -4.33 22.85
C MET A 558 2.27 -4.22 21.91
N LYS A 559 3.40 -4.77 22.35
CA LYS A 559 4.60 -4.93 21.52
C LYS A 559 4.92 -6.39 21.24
N GLY A 560 5.77 -6.59 20.25
CA GLY A 560 6.38 -7.87 19.93
C GLY A 560 7.40 -8.36 20.96
N THR A 561 7.65 -9.68 20.99
CA THR A 561 8.89 -10.20 21.60
C THR A 561 10.07 -9.97 20.66
N ASN A 562 9.82 -10.08 19.36
CA ASN A 562 10.73 -9.80 18.27
C ASN A 562 10.16 -8.68 17.37
N GLN A 563 11.02 -8.12 16.52
CA GLN A 563 10.63 -7.11 15.53
C GLN A 563 9.53 -7.68 14.61
N GLY A 564 8.46 -6.91 14.44
CA GLY A 564 7.33 -7.29 13.59
C GLY A 564 6.46 -8.43 14.11
N ASP A 565 6.58 -8.89 15.36
CA ASP A 565 5.64 -9.86 15.94
C ASP A 565 4.20 -9.30 16.04
N VAL A 566 4.06 -7.98 16.16
CA VAL A 566 2.79 -7.28 15.98
C VAL A 566 2.80 -6.66 14.59
N SER A 567 1.99 -7.21 13.68
CA SER A 567 2.04 -6.79 12.27
C SER A 567 0.71 -6.84 11.54
N PHE A 568 0.53 -5.91 10.61
CA PHE A 568 -0.61 -5.81 9.72
C PHE A 568 -0.11 -5.81 8.27
N HIS A 569 -0.49 -6.81 7.49
CA HIS A 569 -0.19 -6.85 6.05
C HIS A 569 -1.47 -6.90 5.24
N ASN A 570 -1.55 -6.08 4.20
CA ASN A 570 -2.70 -6.06 3.30
C ASN A 570 -4.04 -5.94 4.05
N THR A 571 -4.04 -5.14 5.12
CA THR A 571 -5.19 -4.89 5.99
C THR A 571 -5.65 -3.46 5.76
N ASN A 572 -6.90 -3.27 5.38
CA ASN A 572 -7.39 -1.98 4.88
C ASN A 572 -8.51 -1.44 5.76
N TYR A 573 -8.75 -0.14 5.66
CA TYR A 573 -9.80 0.56 6.39
C TYR A 573 -10.62 1.34 5.38
N ARG A 574 -11.93 1.11 5.37
CA ARG A 574 -12.86 1.83 4.51
C ARG A 574 -13.95 2.40 5.39
N ILE A 575 -14.06 3.72 5.45
CA ILE A 575 -15.11 4.39 6.22
C ILE A 575 -16.13 4.91 5.21
N GLY A 576 -17.18 4.15 4.99
CA GLY A 576 -18.27 4.46 4.06
C GLY A 576 -18.04 4.02 2.61
N GLY A 577 -18.81 4.60 1.69
CA GLY A 577 -18.70 4.37 0.25
C GLY A 577 -19.07 2.95 -0.21
N ALA A 578 -19.83 2.19 0.57
CA ALA A 578 -20.14 0.81 0.25
C ALA A 578 -21.44 0.32 0.87
N ALA A 579 -22.02 -0.73 0.27
CA ALA A 579 -23.28 -1.33 0.67
C ALA A 579 -23.35 -1.82 2.14
N ASP A 580 -22.19 -2.02 2.77
CA ASP A 580 -22.06 -2.51 4.14
C ASP A 580 -22.06 -1.42 5.21
N SER A 581 -22.36 -0.17 4.83
CA SER A 581 -22.43 0.95 5.76
C SER A 581 -23.60 1.88 5.47
N ARG A 582 -24.30 2.31 6.53
CA ARG A 582 -25.33 3.35 6.44
C ARG A 582 -24.78 4.67 5.94
N THR A 583 -23.48 4.93 6.11
CA THR A 583 -22.88 6.20 5.67
C THR A 583 -22.93 6.36 4.15
N GLU A 584 -22.99 5.26 3.38
CA GLU A 584 -23.22 5.27 1.92
C GLU A 584 -24.52 6.01 1.54
N THR A 585 -25.57 5.90 2.37
CA THR A 585 -26.88 6.50 2.08
C THR A 585 -27.24 7.68 2.98
N ALA A 586 -26.63 7.78 4.16
CA ALA A 586 -26.91 8.84 5.12
C ALA A 586 -26.06 10.10 4.91
N CYS A 587 -24.91 10.00 4.24
CA CYS A 587 -23.89 11.06 4.24
C CYS A 587 -23.76 11.72 2.88
N GLN A 588 -24.85 12.32 2.42
CA GLN A 588 -24.98 12.90 1.08
C GLN A 588 -25.12 14.42 1.08
N VAL A 589 -25.15 15.03 2.26
CA VAL A 589 -25.34 16.48 2.41
C VAL A 589 -23.97 17.14 2.50
N GLU A 590 -23.62 17.84 1.43
CA GLU A 590 -22.28 18.37 1.18
C GLU A 590 -21.78 19.36 2.23
N ASP A 591 -22.66 20.23 2.74
CA ASP A 591 -22.33 21.21 3.78
C ASP A 591 -22.53 20.66 5.22
N GLN A 592 -22.94 19.40 5.35
CA GLN A 592 -23.18 18.71 6.63
C GLN A 592 -22.50 17.32 6.64
N PRO A 593 -21.15 17.26 6.60
CA PRO A 593 -20.41 16.03 6.72
C PRO A 593 -20.83 15.19 7.93
N CYS A 594 -21.12 13.90 7.72
CA CYS A 594 -21.41 12.96 8.80
C CYS A 594 -20.15 12.60 9.59
N LYS A 595 -20.19 12.66 10.92
CA LYS A 595 -19.13 12.12 11.79
C LYS A 595 -19.14 10.58 11.82
N ALA A 596 -18.57 9.96 10.79
CA ALA A 596 -18.65 8.51 10.60
C ALA A 596 -17.77 7.71 11.56
N ALA A 597 -16.55 8.19 11.83
CA ALA A 597 -15.62 7.56 12.77
C ALA A 597 -14.73 8.61 13.46
N PHE A 598 -14.29 8.33 14.68
CA PHE A 598 -13.48 9.24 15.48
C PHE A 598 -12.00 9.25 15.05
N LEU A 599 -11.41 8.05 14.93
CA LEU A 599 -10.01 7.80 14.60
C LEU A 599 -9.87 6.45 13.90
N VAL A 600 -9.11 6.37 12.82
CA VAL A 600 -8.94 5.11 12.08
C VAL A 600 -7.95 4.18 12.79
N LEU A 601 -6.73 4.66 13.09
CA LEU A 601 -5.70 3.85 13.72
C LEU A 601 -4.97 4.61 14.83
N HIS A 602 -4.91 4.00 16.02
CA HIS A 602 -4.14 4.49 17.16
C HIS A 602 -3.00 3.52 17.48
N LEU A 603 -1.75 3.96 17.35
CA LEU A 603 -0.57 3.24 17.84
C LEU A 603 -0.14 3.86 19.16
N ALA A 604 -0.61 3.26 20.26
CA ALA A 604 -0.42 3.80 21.60
C ALA A 604 1.04 3.70 22.06
N GLU A 605 1.37 4.41 23.15
CA GLU A 605 2.73 4.59 23.68
C GLU A 605 3.56 3.31 23.80
N THR A 606 2.96 2.22 24.30
CA THR A 606 3.67 0.95 24.55
C THR A 606 3.73 0.02 23.33
N SER A 607 3.15 0.41 22.20
CA SER A 607 3.06 -0.43 21.01
C SER A 607 4.38 -0.46 20.22
N SER A 608 4.60 -1.55 19.48
CA SER A 608 5.68 -1.69 18.49
C SER A 608 5.12 -2.47 17.32
N THR A 609 4.96 -1.82 16.17
CA THR A 609 4.11 -2.35 15.09
C THR A 609 4.82 -2.32 13.74
N TYR A 610 4.68 -3.39 12.96
CA TYR A 610 5.04 -3.41 11.54
C TYR A 610 3.77 -3.38 10.68
N ILE A 611 3.56 -2.30 9.93
CA ILE A 611 2.39 -2.10 9.08
C ILE A 611 2.86 -2.06 7.63
N GLU A 612 2.25 -2.86 6.78
CA GLU A 612 2.59 -2.93 5.36
C GLU A 612 1.35 -2.98 4.48
N ASN A 613 1.29 -2.12 3.46
CA ASN A 613 0.18 -2.06 2.51
C ASN A 613 -1.18 -1.88 3.22
N ASN A 614 -1.31 -0.78 3.97
CA ASN A 614 -2.55 -0.42 4.66
C ASN A 614 -3.10 0.88 4.08
N TRP A 615 -4.36 0.87 3.64
CA TRP A 615 -5.07 2.05 3.17
C TRP A 615 -6.14 2.48 4.17
N LEU A 616 -6.00 3.68 4.73
CA LEU A 616 -6.91 4.29 5.69
C LEU A 616 -7.80 5.29 4.94
N TRP A 617 -8.85 4.78 4.30
CA TRP A 617 -9.68 5.55 3.37
C TRP A 617 -11.02 5.94 3.99
N THR A 618 -11.25 7.25 4.12
CA THR A 618 -12.60 7.78 4.28
C THR A 618 -13.18 8.02 2.90
N SER A 619 -14.35 7.44 2.60
CA SER A 619 -14.83 7.40 1.22
C SER A 619 -15.08 8.79 0.65
N ASP A 620 -14.34 9.15 -0.39
CA ASP A 620 -14.60 10.34 -1.20
C ASP A 620 -15.64 10.10 -2.30
N HIS A 621 -15.93 8.82 -2.62
CA HIS A 621 -16.96 8.41 -3.57
C HIS A 621 -17.58 7.06 -3.22
N ASP A 622 -18.74 6.77 -3.82
CA ASP A 622 -19.47 5.52 -3.61
C ASP A 622 -18.95 4.43 -4.56
N LEU A 623 -18.55 3.29 -3.99
CA LEU A 623 -18.04 2.12 -4.71
C LEU A 623 -19.16 1.22 -5.23
N ASP A 624 -20.35 1.23 -4.63
CA ASP A 624 -21.45 0.33 -4.97
C ASP A 624 -22.67 1.04 -5.59
N GLY A 625 -22.65 2.37 -5.66
CA GLY A 625 -23.73 3.17 -6.20
C GLY A 625 -23.33 4.58 -6.64
N PRO A 626 -24.32 5.42 -7.00
CA PRO A 626 -24.10 6.79 -7.45
C PRO A 626 -24.28 7.83 -6.34
N ASN A 627 -24.25 7.42 -5.07
CA ASN A 627 -24.53 8.35 -3.96
C ASN A 627 -23.41 9.38 -3.84
N ALA A 628 -23.76 10.63 -3.55
CA ALA A 628 -22.78 11.64 -3.17
C ALA A 628 -22.17 11.29 -1.80
N MET A 629 -20.85 11.42 -1.64
CA MET A 629 -20.15 11.09 -0.40
C MET A 629 -19.66 12.34 0.31
N THR A 630 -20.20 12.59 1.49
CA THR A 630 -19.74 13.62 2.44
C THR A 630 -19.55 12.99 3.80
N VAL A 631 -18.61 12.04 3.84
CA VAL A 631 -18.22 11.31 5.04
C VAL A 631 -17.08 12.06 5.72
N SER A 632 -17.17 12.23 7.03
CA SER A 632 -16.14 12.84 7.85
C SER A 632 -15.69 11.87 8.92
N THR A 633 -14.45 11.43 8.78
CA THR A 633 -13.69 10.79 9.84
C THR A 633 -12.80 11.85 10.48
N GLY A 634 -12.72 11.90 11.80
CA GLY A 634 -11.94 12.93 12.49
C GLY A 634 -10.45 12.84 12.15
N ARG A 635 -9.88 11.66 12.35
CA ARG A 635 -8.42 11.44 12.40
C ARG A 635 -8.04 10.16 11.67
N GLY A 636 -6.94 10.20 10.92
CA GLY A 636 -6.37 9.02 10.26
C GLY A 636 -5.59 8.14 11.23
N MET A 637 -4.28 8.37 11.32
CA MET A 637 -3.36 7.64 12.16
C MET A 637 -2.76 8.55 13.24
N LEU A 638 -2.94 8.16 14.50
CA LEU A 638 -2.22 8.73 15.64
C LEU A 638 -1.13 7.75 16.08
N VAL A 639 0.12 8.21 16.09
CA VAL A 639 1.28 7.45 16.53
C VAL A 639 1.88 8.11 17.76
N GLU A 640 1.76 7.44 18.89
CA GLU A 640 2.42 7.79 20.16
C GLU A 640 3.44 6.72 20.57
N ALA A 641 3.59 5.66 19.77
CA ALA A 641 4.51 4.57 19.99
C ALA A 641 5.94 5.07 20.28
N THR A 642 6.52 4.59 21.38
CA THR A 642 7.90 4.89 21.79
C THR A 642 8.89 3.77 21.39
N MET A 643 8.35 2.65 20.93
CA MET A 643 9.12 1.50 20.46
C MET A 643 9.18 1.48 18.94
N ALA A 644 10.11 0.69 18.40
CA ALA A 644 10.34 0.55 16.97
C ALA A 644 9.03 0.27 16.21
N THR A 645 8.71 1.15 15.25
CA THR A 645 7.50 1.10 14.44
C THR A 645 7.86 1.33 12.97
N TRP A 646 7.34 0.47 12.09
CA TRP A 646 7.60 0.52 10.65
C TRP A 646 6.28 0.66 9.89
N LEU A 647 6.16 1.68 9.06
CA LEU A 647 4.98 1.99 8.25
C LEU A 647 5.37 1.91 6.76
N VAL A 648 5.09 0.78 6.12
CA VAL A 648 5.58 0.47 4.76
C VAL A 648 4.42 0.54 3.76
N GLY A 649 4.39 1.60 2.94
CA GLY A 649 3.37 1.82 1.92
C GLY A 649 2.00 2.03 2.54
N THR A 650 1.86 3.08 3.34
CA THR A 650 0.59 3.43 4.00
C THR A 650 -0.04 4.66 3.34
N GLY A 651 -1.36 4.60 3.13
CA GLY A 651 -2.17 5.73 2.67
C GLY A 651 -3.17 6.13 3.75
N SER A 652 -3.37 7.43 4.01
CA SER A 652 -4.41 7.92 4.91
C SER A 652 -5.10 9.13 4.31
N GLU A 653 -6.30 8.95 3.80
CA GLU A 653 -6.97 9.90 2.93
C GLU A 653 -8.29 10.40 3.51
N HIS A 654 -8.60 11.67 3.23
CA HIS A 654 -9.87 12.33 3.48
C HIS A 654 -10.31 12.35 4.95
N GLN A 655 -9.36 12.58 5.86
CA GLN A 655 -9.66 12.79 7.28
C GLN A 655 -9.89 14.28 7.52
N THR A 656 -10.74 14.65 8.47
CA THR A 656 -11.14 16.06 8.64
C THR A 656 -10.09 16.91 9.33
N LEU A 657 -9.43 16.35 10.35
CA LEU A 657 -8.46 17.08 11.17
C LEU A 657 -7.03 16.81 10.71
N TYR A 658 -6.62 15.54 10.71
CA TYR A 658 -5.29 15.15 10.27
C TYR A 658 -5.25 13.73 9.67
N ALA A 659 -4.36 13.49 8.71
CA ALA A 659 -4.08 12.15 8.18
C ALA A 659 -3.08 11.40 9.07
N TYR A 660 -1.94 12.01 9.38
CA TYR A 660 -0.93 11.43 10.27
C TYR A 660 -0.52 12.43 11.35
N THR A 661 -0.53 11.99 12.60
CA THR A 661 0.06 12.73 13.72
C THR A 661 1.02 11.81 14.47
N PHE A 662 2.27 12.23 14.60
CA PHE A 662 3.28 11.63 15.45
C PHE A 662 3.45 12.54 16.66
N HIS A 663 3.02 12.10 17.84
CA HIS A 663 3.11 12.91 19.06
C HIS A 663 3.96 12.19 20.09
N ASN A 664 5.05 12.81 20.52
CA ASN A 664 6.08 12.21 21.37
C ASN A 664 6.53 10.81 20.91
N ALA A 665 6.40 10.54 19.61
CA ALA A 665 6.66 9.24 19.02
C ALA A 665 8.16 9.01 18.88
N GLN A 666 8.60 7.78 19.15
CA GLN A 666 10.02 7.44 19.14
C GLN A 666 10.28 6.23 18.27
N ASN A 667 11.40 6.26 17.54
CA ASN A 667 11.85 5.12 16.71
C ASN A 667 10.81 4.74 15.66
N VAL A 668 10.48 5.66 14.76
CA VAL A 668 9.50 5.44 13.69
C VAL A 668 10.19 5.55 12.33
N MET A 669 9.95 4.56 11.47
CA MET A 669 10.29 4.62 10.06
C MET A 669 9.02 4.49 9.21
N ALA A 670 8.83 5.38 8.24
CA ALA A 670 7.73 5.32 7.29
C ALA A 670 8.24 5.40 5.83
N SER A 671 7.66 4.59 4.94
CA SER A 671 8.14 4.41 3.56
C SER A 671 7.08 3.74 2.66
N LEU A 672 6.39 4.40 1.75
CA LEU A 672 6.09 5.83 1.72
C LEU A 672 4.82 6.12 2.52
N MET A 673 4.50 7.40 2.65
CA MET A 673 3.22 7.88 3.15
C MET A 673 2.48 8.64 2.05
N GLN A 674 1.20 8.34 1.86
CA GLN A 674 0.36 9.08 0.91
C GLN A 674 -0.92 9.60 1.60
N VAL A 675 -1.35 10.81 1.21
CA VAL A 675 -2.50 11.53 1.77
C VAL A 675 -3.25 12.29 0.67
N GLU A 676 -4.57 12.34 0.80
CA GLU A 676 -5.43 13.31 0.12
C GLU A 676 -6.29 14.07 1.14
N SER A 677 -6.51 15.37 0.89
CA SER A 677 -7.48 16.16 1.66
C SER A 677 -8.93 15.78 1.33
N PRO A 678 -9.89 15.88 2.28
CA PRO A 678 -11.30 15.70 1.96
C PRO A 678 -11.74 16.71 0.91
N TYR A 679 -12.36 16.24 -0.16
CA TYR A 679 -12.64 17.09 -1.33
C TYR A 679 -13.65 18.21 -1.05
N TRP A 680 -14.54 18.00 -0.08
CA TRP A 680 -15.51 19.00 0.37
C TRP A 680 -14.87 20.14 1.20
N GLN A 681 -13.68 19.95 1.77
CA GLN A 681 -13.01 21.04 2.50
C GLN A 681 -12.54 22.15 1.54
N PRO A 682 -12.60 23.43 1.97
CA PRO A 682 -12.95 23.94 3.29
C PRO A 682 -14.42 24.41 3.41
N ALA A 683 -15.36 23.74 2.74
CA ALA A 683 -16.79 24.05 2.81
C ALA A 683 -17.59 22.80 3.23
N PRO A 684 -17.78 22.57 4.54
CA PRO A 684 -17.42 23.46 5.66
C PRO A 684 -15.93 23.41 6.03
N LYS A 685 -15.49 24.43 6.77
CA LYS A 685 -14.11 24.62 7.23
C LYS A 685 -13.77 23.61 8.31
N ALA A 686 -12.57 23.00 8.26
CA ALA A 686 -12.03 22.31 9.44
C ALA A 686 -11.94 23.31 10.62
N PRO A 687 -12.18 22.90 11.88
CA PRO A 687 -12.35 21.53 12.36
C PRO A 687 -13.78 20.97 12.24
N PHE A 688 -14.77 21.74 11.75
CA PHE A 688 -16.15 21.25 11.62
C PHE A 688 -16.19 19.97 10.75
N PRO A 689 -16.97 18.94 11.14
CA PRO A 689 -17.98 18.94 12.21
C PRO A 689 -17.42 18.65 13.62
N TRP A 690 -16.14 18.36 13.75
CA TRP A 690 -15.50 17.94 15.00
C TRP A 690 -15.25 19.09 15.96
N THR A 691 -15.29 18.78 17.26
CA THR A 691 -14.77 19.68 18.28
C THR A 691 -13.32 19.27 18.57
N PRO A 692 -12.33 20.16 18.37
CA PRO A 692 -10.95 19.84 18.73
C PRO A 692 -10.82 19.39 20.18
N ASN A 693 -10.06 18.31 20.40
CA ASN A 693 -9.79 17.69 21.68
C ASN A 693 -8.28 17.52 21.84
N ALA A 694 -7.70 18.25 22.81
CA ALA A 694 -6.26 18.22 23.09
C ALA A 694 -5.74 16.84 23.49
N THR A 695 -6.59 15.95 24.03
CA THR A 695 -6.20 14.56 24.35
C THR A 695 -5.74 13.79 23.10
N TRP A 696 -6.27 14.16 21.94
CA TRP A 696 -5.99 13.53 20.65
C TRP A 696 -5.14 14.41 19.75
N HIS A 697 -4.51 15.44 20.33
CA HIS A 697 -3.60 16.37 19.65
C HIS A 697 -4.23 17.02 18.44
N ASP A 698 -5.51 17.39 18.54
CA ASP A 698 -6.22 17.96 17.42
C ASP A 698 -5.71 19.36 17.06
N PRO A 699 -5.61 19.67 15.75
CA PRO A 699 -5.42 21.03 15.30
C PRO A 699 -6.66 21.88 15.63
N THR A 700 -6.45 23.05 16.23
CA THR A 700 -7.51 24.02 16.53
C THR A 700 -7.77 24.99 15.37
N PHE A 701 -6.83 25.08 14.42
CA PHE A 701 -6.82 26.05 13.31
C PHE A 701 -6.88 27.52 13.76
N GLU A 702 -6.52 27.82 15.01
CA GLU A 702 -6.55 29.18 15.57
C GLU A 702 -5.62 30.15 14.83
N GLY A 703 -4.53 29.65 14.23
CA GLY A 703 -3.60 30.45 13.42
C GLY A 703 -4.13 30.86 12.04
N CYS A 704 -5.29 30.37 11.62
CA CYS A 704 -5.88 30.74 10.34
C CYS A 704 -6.63 32.07 10.42
N SER A 705 -6.40 32.96 9.44
CA SER A 705 -7.21 34.19 9.32
C SER A 705 -8.61 33.83 8.82
N GLY A 706 -9.66 34.23 9.55
CA GLY A 706 -11.05 33.81 9.27
C GLY A 706 -11.55 34.08 7.84
N ASN A 707 -10.89 34.95 7.08
CA ASN A 707 -11.18 35.28 5.69
C ASN A 707 -10.49 34.37 4.63
N ILE A 708 -9.51 33.53 4.99
CA ILE A 708 -8.83 32.60 4.07
C ILE A 708 -9.32 31.17 4.37
N SER A 709 -10.31 30.69 3.62
CA SER A 709 -10.90 29.37 3.86
C SER A 709 -9.92 28.22 3.60
N GLN A 710 -9.00 28.38 2.66
CA GLN A 710 -7.97 27.39 2.29
C GLN A 710 -7.00 27.04 3.42
N CYS A 711 -6.99 27.82 4.52
CA CYS A 711 -6.21 27.50 5.71
C CYS A 711 -6.90 26.45 6.60
N TYR A 712 -8.22 26.34 6.52
CA TYR A 712 -9.05 25.45 7.34
C TYR A 712 -9.29 24.10 6.65
N MET A 713 -8.20 23.40 6.35
CA MET A 713 -8.19 22.10 5.67
C MET A 713 -7.28 21.13 6.43
N GLN A 714 -7.51 19.83 6.28
CA GLN A 714 -6.79 18.74 6.93
C GLN A 714 -5.27 18.92 6.91
N TRP A 715 -4.60 18.70 8.05
CA TRP A 715 -3.15 18.51 8.07
C TRP A 715 -2.77 17.12 7.56
N ALA A 716 -1.85 17.03 6.61
CA ALA A 716 -1.45 15.72 6.11
C ALA A 716 -0.50 15.01 7.07
N VAL A 717 0.51 15.72 7.56
CA VAL A 717 1.49 15.18 8.51
C VAL A 717 1.76 16.19 9.60
N ARG A 718 1.70 15.74 10.85
CA ARG A 718 2.09 16.51 12.03
C ARG A 718 3.12 15.74 12.84
N VAL A 719 4.25 16.36 13.20
CA VAL A 719 5.21 15.79 14.16
C VAL A 719 5.31 16.75 15.34
N LEU A 720 4.93 16.28 16.52
CA LEU A 720 4.60 17.11 17.67
C LEU A 720 5.33 16.64 18.92
N GLY A 721 5.68 17.58 19.78
CA GLY A 721 6.08 17.33 21.16
C GLY A 721 7.57 17.04 21.35
N PRO A 722 8.12 17.40 22.53
CA PRO A 722 9.56 17.50 22.74
C PRO A 722 10.26 16.13 22.85
N GLU A 723 9.48 15.07 23.07
CA GLU A 723 9.99 13.70 23.17
C GLU A 723 9.93 12.97 21.83
N SER A 724 9.44 13.61 20.75
CA SER A 724 9.49 13.04 19.41
C SER A 724 10.94 12.93 18.94
N HIS A 725 11.45 11.71 18.75
CA HIS A 725 12.83 11.46 18.35
C HIS A 725 13.00 10.20 17.49
N SER A 726 14.05 10.17 16.67
CA SER A 726 14.35 9.06 15.75
C SER A 726 13.18 8.73 14.84
N VAL A 727 12.57 9.77 14.26
CA VAL A 727 11.45 9.68 13.30
C VAL A 727 12.00 9.94 11.90
N ALA A 728 11.95 8.94 11.03
CA ALA A 728 12.44 9.02 9.65
C ALA A 728 11.32 8.71 8.65
N LEU A 729 10.86 9.73 7.93
CA LEU A 729 9.74 9.64 6.98
C LEU A 729 10.30 9.74 5.55
N TYR A 730 10.29 8.63 4.81
CA TYR A 730 10.86 8.52 3.46
C TYR A 730 9.77 8.53 2.39
N GLY A 731 9.67 9.65 1.67
CA GLY A 731 8.74 9.81 0.56
C GLY A 731 7.33 10.07 1.07
N MET A 732 6.86 11.29 0.84
CA MET A 732 5.51 11.71 1.18
C MET A 732 4.83 12.24 -0.08
N GLY A 733 3.66 11.70 -0.39
CA GLY A 733 2.77 12.20 -1.45
C GLY A 733 1.54 12.85 -0.84
N LEU A 734 1.53 14.19 -0.76
CA LEU A 734 0.52 14.96 -0.04
C LEU A 734 -0.34 15.75 -1.04
N TRP A 735 -1.47 15.18 -1.44
CA TRP A 735 -2.25 15.66 -2.56
C TRP A 735 -3.46 16.48 -2.13
N VAL A 736 -3.63 17.63 -2.77
CA VAL A 736 -4.83 18.47 -2.62
C VAL A 736 -5.38 18.76 -4.00
N PHE A 737 -6.51 18.15 -4.33
CA PHE A 737 -7.12 18.29 -5.66
C PHE A 737 -8.22 19.34 -5.72
N PHE A 738 -8.85 19.61 -4.58
CA PHE A 738 -10.02 20.46 -4.47
C PHE A 738 -9.93 21.37 -3.24
N ASN A 739 -10.63 22.50 -3.31
CA ASN A 739 -10.84 23.40 -2.18
C ASN A 739 -12.30 23.81 -2.07
N GLY A 740 -13.19 22.83 -2.21
CA GLY A 740 -14.62 22.99 -2.04
C GLY A 740 -15.48 21.99 -2.82
N PRO A 741 -16.80 22.06 -2.59
CA PRO A 741 -17.81 21.16 -3.12
C PRO A 741 -17.86 21.01 -4.65
N GLY A 742 -18.34 19.84 -5.10
CA GLY A 742 -18.79 19.58 -6.46
C GLY A 742 -17.75 19.15 -7.50
N TYR A 743 -16.50 18.83 -7.13
CA TYR A 743 -15.39 18.39 -8.02
C TYR A 743 -15.09 19.31 -9.23
N ALA A 744 -15.84 20.40 -9.41
CA ALA A 744 -15.89 21.23 -10.60
C ALA A 744 -15.31 22.63 -10.38
N SER A 745 -14.95 22.97 -9.14
CA SER A 745 -14.27 24.23 -8.85
C SER A 745 -12.75 23.98 -8.90
N PRO A 746 -12.03 24.45 -9.94
CA PRO A 746 -10.58 24.42 -9.92
C PRO A 746 -10.08 25.23 -8.70
N CYS A 747 -8.96 24.80 -8.11
CA CYS A 747 -8.33 25.48 -6.98
C CYS A 747 -8.37 27.01 -7.17
N THR A 748 -9.15 27.69 -6.33
CA THR A 748 -9.47 29.12 -6.50
C THR A 748 -8.39 30.06 -5.96
N GLY A 749 -7.34 29.55 -5.32
CA GLY A 749 -6.22 30.35 -4.85
C GLY A 749 -5.31 30.82 -5.99
N PRO A 750 -4.46 31.85 -5.76
CA PRO A 750 -3.41 32.23 -6.71
C PRO A 750 -2.60 31.02 -7.15
N ASP A 751 -2.18 30.97 -8.42
CA ASP A 751 -1.37 29.89 -9.00
C ASP A 751 -1.94 28.47 -8.86
N GLY A 752 -3.27 28.33 -8.69
CA GLY A 752 -3.93 27.04 -8.55
C GLY A 752 -3.70 26.38 -7.19
N ILE A 753 -3.42 27.18 -6.14
CA ILE A 753 -3.34 26.73 -4.76
C ILE A 753 -4.74 26.39 -4.23
N CYS A 754 -4.88 25.17 -3.70
CA CYS A 754 -6.09 24.69 -3.04
C CYS A 754 -6.00 24.89 -1.52
N GLN A 755 -4.84 24.64 -0.91
CA GLN A 755 -4.63 24.64 0.54
C GLN A 755 -3.40 25.45 0.95
N ILE A 756 -3.44 26.12 2.11
CA ILE A 756 -2.34 26.97 2.57
C ILE A 756 -1.21 26.15 3.19
N ASN A 757 -1.49 25.29 4.18
CA ASN A 757 -0.46 24.55 4.92
C ASN A 757 -0.77 23.04 4.92
N ILE A 758 0.25 22.17 4.85
CA ILE A 758 0.05 20.72 4.74
C ILE A 758 0.90 19.85 5.69
N VAL A 759 2.12 20.28 6.04
CA VAL A 759 2.96 19.65 7.08
C VAL A 759 3.18 20.63 8.22
N ASP A 760 3.03 20.13 9.43
CA ASP A 760 3.22 20.84 10.69
C ASP A 760 4.28 20.15 11.56
N LEU A 761 5.22 20.94 12.09
CA LEU A 761 6.23 20.49 13.03
C LEU A 761 6.18 21.40 14.26
N GLU A 762 5.94 20.87 15.44
CA GLU A 762 5.66 21.69 16.61
C GLU A 762 6.34 21.13 17.86
N ASP A 763 6.92 22.02 18.67
CA ASP A 763 7.53 21.70 19.97
C ASP A 763 8.60 20.59 19.90
N LEU A 764 9.43 20.59 18.86
CA LEU A 764 10.49 19.59 18.67
C LEU A 764 11.81 20.04 19.32
N ALA A 765 12.45 19.15 20.07
CA ALA A 765 13.75 19.44 20.69
C ALA A 765 14.90 19.26 19.67
N PRO A 766 15.92 20.15 19.65
CA PRO A 766 17.12 19.97 18.83
C PRO A 766 17.88 18.68 19.16
N GLY A 767 18.39 18.00 18.13
CA GLY A 767 19.15 16.75 18.28
C GLY A 767 18.31 15.46 18.31
N ASN A 768 16.98 15.57 18.25
CA ASN A 768 16.07 14.42 18.30
C ASN A 768 15.99 13.62 16.99
N GLY A 769 16.55 14.08 15.87
CA GLY A 769 16.64 13.30 14.65
C GLY A 769 15.30 13.06 13.94
N VAL A 770 14.43 14.07 13.88
CA VAL A 770 13.23 14.07 13.03
C VAL A 770 13.63 14.43 11.60
N ARG A 771 13.35 13.53 10.65
CA ARG A 771 13.82 13.63 9.27
C ARG A 771 12.68 13.38 8.30
N LEU A 772 12.43 14.35 7.44
CA LEU A 772 11.44 14.29 6.38
C LEU A 772 12.18 14.28 5.05
N TYR A 773 12.12 13.18 4.31
CA TYR A 773 12.78 13.01 3.03
C TYR A 773 11.77 12.99 1.89
N ASN A 774 12.03 13.76 0.83
CA ASN A 774 11.18 13.89 -0.34
C ASN A 774 9.71 14.16 0.03
N VAL A 775 9.44 15.35 0.57
CA VAL A 775 8.09 15.87 0.80
C VAL A 775 7.54 16.39 -0.53
N ASN A 776 6.59 15.67 -1.12
CA ASN A 776 5.96 16.04 -2.39
C ASN A 776 4.53 16.50 -2.11
N THR A 777 4.15 17.61 -2.73
CA THR A 777 2.81 18.20 -2.53
C THR A 777 2.18 18.58 -3.85
N ARG A 778 0.85 18.64 -3.89
CA ARG A 778 0.09 19.20 -5.02
C ARG A 778 -0.82 20.32 -4.54
N SER A 779 -0.77 21.48 -5.21
CA SER A 779 -1.66 22.62 -4.97
C SER A 779 -1.67 23.12 -3.51
N VAL A 780 -0.49 23.15 -2.89
CA VAL A 780 -0.27 23.66 -1.53
C VAL A 780 0.70 24.83 -1.56
N GLN A 781 0.42 25.90 -0.81
CA GLN A 781 1.33 27.04 -0.74
C GLN A 781 2.57 26.74 0.12
N ASN A 782 2.34 26.33 1.37
CA ASN A 782 3.36 26.09 2.39
C ASN A 782 3.53 24.59 2.60
N LEU A 783 4.68 24.07 2.17
CA LEU A 783 4.99 22.64 2.22
C LEU A 783 5.30 22.19 3.63
N ILE A 784 6.02 23.03 4.39
CA ILE A 784 6.42 22.77 5.78
C ILE A 784 6.27 24.06 6.57
N SER A 785 5.53 23.98 7.68
CA SER A 785 5.39 25.02 8.69
C SER A 785 5.89 24.51 10.04
N ILE A 786 6.42 25.41 10.87
CA ILE A 786 6.87 25.08 12.23
C ILE A 786 6.04 25.89 13.20
N GLY A 787 5.28 25.22 14.08
CA GLY A 787 4.39 25.83 15.08
C GLY A 787 2.92 25.97 14.64
N GLY A 788 2.45 25.18 13.68
CA GLY A 788 1.06 25.20 13.23
C GLY A 788 0.72 26.35 12.27
N SER A 789 -0.58 26.61 12.10
CA SER A 789 -1.13 27.47 11.03
C SER A 789 -0.76 28.96 11.12
N GLY A 790 -0.35 29.44 12.30
CA GLY A 790 -0.04 30.85 12.58
C GLY A 790 1.45 31.17 12.65
N ASP A 791 2.30 30.14 12.58
CA ASP A 791 3.72 30.25 12.87
C ASP A 791 4.58 30.20 11.58
N THR A 792 5.86 29.88 11.72
CA THR A 792 6.88 30.18 10.71
C THR A 792 6.77 29.23 9.51
N THR A 793 6.40 29.80 8.35
CA THR A 793 6.50 29.11 7.06
C THR A 793 7.95 28.88 6.71
N THR A 794 8.35 27.62 6.56
CA THR A 794 9.76 27.25 6.33
C THR A 794 10.05 26.86 4.89
N ALA A 795 9.17 26.07 4.27
CA ALA A 795 9.30 25.69 2.87
C ALA A 795 8.02 25.98 2.11
N THR A 796 8.12 26.61 0.95
CA THR A 796 6.97 26.94 0.08
C THR A 796 7.10 26.23 -1.27
N GLN A 797 5.96 26.00 -1.94
CA GLN A 797 5.95 25.43 -3.29
C GLN A 797 6.70 26.31 -4.27
N ALA A 798 6.57 27.63 -4.16
CA ALA A 798 7.26 28.59 -5.03
C ALA A 798 8.79 28.50 -4.94
N ALA A 799 9.32 28.23 -3.74
CA ALA A 799 10.76 28.03 -3.54
C ALA A 799 11.22 26.60 -3.88
N ASN A 800 10.29 25.65 -4.07
CA ASN A 800 10.58 24.23 -4.23
C ASN A 800 9.78 23.62 -5.39
N PRO A 801 9.90 24.15 -6.62
CA PRO A 801 9.12 23.63 -7.75
C PRO A 801 9.50 22.17 -8.05
N GLY A 802 8.49 21.32 -8.15
CA GLY A 802 8.58 19.91 -8.54
C GLY A 802 7.94 19.63 -9.90
N SER A 803 7.95 18.36 -10.31
CA SER A 803 7.37 17.92 -11.59
C SER A 803 5.84 18.10 -11.66
N TRP A 804 5.15 18.06 -10.51
CA TRP A 804 3.69 18.14 -10.43
C TRP A 804 3.20 18.98 -9.24
N GLY A 805 4.05 19.81 -8.65
CA GLY A 805 3.72 20.63 -7.47
C GLY A 805 4.97 21.07 -6.73
N GLY A 806 5.04 20.85 -5.41
CA GLY A 806 6.20 21.18 -4.59
C GLY A 806 7.03 19.95 -4.22
N VAL A 807 8.37 20.05 -4.17
CA VAL A 807 9.25 18.97 -3.69
C VAL A 807 10.37 19.51 -2.81
N VAL A 808 10.36 19.12 -1.52
CA VAL A 808 11.49 19.30 -0.61
C VAL A 808 12.27 17.98 -0.52
N ALA A 809 13.54 17.98 -0.93
CA ALA A 809 14.36 16.76 -0.95
C ALA A 809 14.65 16.25 0.47
N ALA A 810 14.96 17.16 1.38
CA ALA A 810 15.11 16.83 2.78
C ALA A 810 14.81 18.03 3.70
N PHE A 811 14.15 17.74 4.80
CA PHE A 811 14.08 18.59 5.96
C PHE A 811 14.66 17.81 7.14
N VAL A 812 15.83 18.25 7.59
CA VAL A 812 16.68 17.54 8.57
C VAL A 812 16.98 18.45 9.77
N VAL A 813 15.98 19.24 10.16
CA VAL A 813 16.03 20.08 11.35
C VAL A 813 16.02 19.17 12.57
N PHE A 814 16.71 19.57 13.62
CA PHE A 814 16.80 18.81 14.87
C PHE A 814 17.67 17.55 14.79
N GLU A 815 18.64 17.45 13.87
CA GLU A 815 19.74 16.45 13.95
C GLU A 815 20.76 16.72 15.06
#